data_AF-A0A831NSC3-F1
#
_entry.id   AF-A0A831NSC3-F1
#
_cell.length_a   1.000
_cell.length_b   1.000
_cell.length_c   1.000
_cell.angle_alpha   90.00
_cell.angle_beta   90.00
_cell.angle_gamma   90.00
#
_symmetry.space_group_name_H-M   'P 1'
#
loop_
_entity.id
_entity.type
_entity.pdbx_description
1 polymer ?
#
loop_
_entity_poly.entity_id
_entity_poly.type
_entity_poly.pdbx_seq_one_letter_code
_entity_poly.pdbx_strand_id
1 'polypeptide(L)'
;MTSCKLLLETLALYLILLLHYPLSTSPQQATGVILVSQTLHTASSASSPTIDLMGVAWSKLNLKVLIVRSADSYAKAVASAFEIWEDSIEAFTNTYGYSYLKSIDFQVEISPTYSESDIVVLFTSAPTTPGGEAGVAKVTYEISSRKIVKVEITIHLKYLVGSRVLSFSPTDVYNIALHEIGHALGLDHASTAYVAEEGYEVMYPYYSPGRNKMYPSTLDLYALAVIYSWIKEGVFHAPSAMSVALPPAIPYEILMICRVKVLSPYGEVYGSGVYLRGTVIEIGLKNTTIYLTNETRAVFKKWTGSITAETPVIKIRVLGDLTIIAVWEIQHYVRIETPYSQVNVSSRWFTENTEIVVSLKETVVYYNNGTRRVFVGWTGSLNSSSPTVVVSVTKPLKLIALWKTQYWIEVNGLYSPVNITSGWYDRYSRLVVFLEKEVVDFSNHTRVVFDKWSTGSRSNPLEIVVTKPLTLVALWRKEYWIEVVDPLSIVQVKSGWFAENTTINLKLVRKVVDHSNNTRSIFLYWSIGGEIYESEEVLVTITDPIVVSYVTVKEYLCSISVVDLENETLKANLKLVRENLEVSVNISSGQAEIWLRRGIWSIVKALYVLALNNSSLLIEAEPLQRNLSVFKPLEVNIVLRVRRVRFRVLDTLGIPAPLSRVVLLDLQNLSLKTDYYGLTKYVKLPERAMKIKVEHLGASSLYEIIPGSSEIVLRTYVSIYTLLAIFLTLVFLIVLLKHRKKKRKQKTK
;
A
#
# COMPACT_ATOMS: atom_id res chain seq x y z
N MET A 1 -152.92 33.35 -89.11
CA MET A 1 -153.10 34.12 -87.85
C MET A 1 -152.13 33.76 -86.72
N THR A 2 -151.27 32.75 -86.86
CA THR A 2 -149.85 32.88 -87.26
C THR A 2 -148.99 33.69 -86.30
N SER A 3 -147.96 33.02 -85.78
CA SER A 3 -146.83 33.57 -85.04
C SER A 3 -147.05 33.88 -83.55
N CYS A 4 -147.19 32.84 -82.72
CA CYS A 4 -146.65 32.77 -81.34
C CYS A 4 -147.09 31.50 -80.60
N LYS A 5 -146.47 30.35 -80.90
CA LYS A 5 -146.50 29.18 -80.00
C LYS A 5 -145.31 28.22 -80.21
N LEU A 6 -144.19 28.74 -80.69
CA LEU A 6 -142.99 27.95 -81.02
C LEU A 6 -141.70 28.73 -80.67
N LEU A 7 -141.58 29.18 -79.41
CA LEU A 7 -140.33 29.78 -78.90
C LEU A 7 -139.93 29.27 -77.50
N LEU A 8 -140.57 28.22 -76.98
CA LEU A 8 -140.25 27.66 -75.65
C LEU A 8 -139.75 26.20 -75.66
N GLU A 9 -139.68 25.52 -76.81
CA GLU A 9 -139.21 24.12 -76.88
C GLU A 9 -137.84 23.95 -77.55
N THR A 10 -137.14 25.03 -77.92
CA THR A 10 -135.78 24.97 -78.50
C THR A 10 -134.65 25.25 -77.50
N LEU A 11 -134.96 25.50 -76.22
CA LEU A 11 -133.95 25.77 -75.18
C LEU A 11 -133.50 24.52 -74.38
N ALA A 12 -134.12 23.36 -74.60
CA ALA A 12 -133.79 22.14 -73.85
C ALA A 12 -132.89 21.14 -74.61
N LEU A 13 -132.59 21.38 -75.91
CA LEU A 13 -131.80 20.44 -76.73
C LEU A 13 -130.37 20.90 -77.04
N TYR A 14 -129.94 22.08 -76.57
CA TYR A 14 -128.55 22.55 -76.68
C TYR A 14 -127.71 22.33 -75.41
N LEU A 15 -128.31 21.78 -74.34
CA LEU A 15 -127.65 21.62 -73.03
C LEU A 15 -127.16 20.19 -72.72
N ILE A 16 -127.26 19.24 -73.66
CA ILE A 16 -126.88 17.81 -73.41
C ILE A 16 -125.88 17.25 -74.46
N LEU A 17 -125.20 18.11 -75.25
CA LEU A 17 -124.15 17.64 -76.17
C LEU A 17 -122.86 18.48 -76.12
N LEU A 18 -122.35 18.72 -74.91
CA LEU A 18 -120.99 19.24 -74.66
C LEU A 18 -120.30 18.52 -73.47
N LEU A 19 -120.70 17.28 -73.20
CA LEU A 19 -119.91 16.31 -72.44
C LEU A 19 -119.17 15.42 -73.44
N HIS A 20 -117.85 15.29 -73.26
CA HIS A 20 -116.84 14.54 -74.03
C HIS A 20 -115.94 15.36 -74.96
N TYR A 21 -115.07 16.20 -74.38
CA TYR A 21 -113.64 16.25 -74.73
C TYR A 21 -112.84 16.75 -73.49
N PRO A 22 -111.73 16.11 -73.11
CA PRO A 22 -110.92 16.55 -71.98
C PRO A 22 -110.00 17.69 -72.39
N LEU A 23 -110.08 18.83 -71.69
CA LEU A 23 -109.00 19.82 -71.63
C LEU A 23 -108.22 19.57 -70.34
N SER A 24 -107.36 18.55 -70.36
CA SER A 24 -106.28 18.40 -69.39
C SER A 24 -105.04 19.13 -69.92
N THR A 25 -104.89 20.41 -69.61
CA THR A 25 -103.59 21.08 -69.61
C THR A 25 -103.22 21.35 -68.17
N SER A 26 -102.36 20.49 -67.60
CA SER A 26 -101.63 20.85 -66.39
C SER A 26 -100.78 22.08 -66.70
N PRO A 27 -100.79 23.15 -65.89
CA PRO A 27 -99.83 24.22 -66.05
C PRO A 27 -98.42 23.63 -65.83
N GLN A 28 -97.57 23.75 -66.85
CA GLN A 28 -96.14 23.46 -66.74
C GLN A 28 -95.57 24.39 -65.64
N GLN A 29 -95.14 23.83 -64.52
CA GLN A 29 -94.39 24.57 -63.50
C GLN A 29 -93.05 25.00 -64.11
N ALA A 30 -92.81 26.30 -64.22
CA ALA A 30 -91.55 26.84 -64.71
C ALA A 30 -90.46 26.65 -63.64
N THR A 31 -89.38 25.94 -63.99
CA THR A 31 -88.22 25.67 -63.13
C THR A 31 -87.03 26.56 -63.51
N GLY A 32 -86.29 27.03 -62.51
CA GLY A 32 -85.02 27.74 -62.67
C GLY A 32 -83.83 26.85 -62.30
N VAL A 33 -82.63 27.21 -62.77
CA VAL A 33 -81.37 26.52 -62.44
C VAL A 33 -80.35 27.57 -62.01
N ILE A 34 -79.67 27.34 -60.88
CA ILE A 34 -78.48 28.10 -60.46
C ILE A 34 -77.27 27.18 -60.57
N LEU A 35 -76.21 27.68 -61.17
CA LEU A 35 -74.90 27.03 -61.23
C LEU A 35 -73.95 27.84 -60.35
N VAL A 36 -73.41 27.22 -59.31
CA VAL A 36 -72.37 27.81 -58.47
C VAL A 36 -71.17 26.87 -58.46
N SER A 37 -69.97 27.43 -58.51
CA SER A 37 -68.74 26.66 -58.63
C SER A 37 -67.58 27.27 -57.86
N GLN A 38 -66.77 26.39 -57.27
CA GLN A 38 -65.52 26.75 -56.62
C GLN A 38 -64.36 26.77 -57.62
N THR A 39 -63.52 27.81 -57.61
CA THR A 39 -62.41 27.99 -58.58
C THR A 39 -61.02 27.91 -57.93
N LEU A 40 -59.96 27.67 -58.70
CA LEU A 40 -58.56 27.66 -58.19
C LEU A 40 -57.94 29.08 -58.18
N HIS A 41 -57.45 29.59 -57.03
CA HIS A 41 -56.71 30.88 -56.95
C HIS A 41 -55.86 31.08 -55.65
N THR A 42 -55.17 32.23 -55.53
CA THR A 42 -54.46 32.77 -54.33
C THR A 42 -55.20 33.96 -53.69
N ALA A 43 -55.24 34.04 -52.35
CA ALA A 43 -56.17 34.90 -51.60
C ALA A 43 -55.75 36.38 -51.42
N SER A 44 -56.73 37.28 -51.19
CA SER A 44 -56.55 38.65 -50.67
C SER A 44 -57.72 39.03 -49.73
N SER A 45 -57.53 39.96 -48.79
CA SER A 45 -58.52 40.31 -47.73
C SER A 45 -58.80 41.81 -47.62
N ALA A 46 -60.04 42.19 -47.25
CA ALA A 46 -60.38 43.04 -46.09
C ALA A 46 -61.80 43.65 -46.18
N SER A 47 -62.78 43.05 -45.49
CA SER A 47 -63.98 43.70 -44.95
C SER A 47 -64.59 42.80 -43.87
N SER A 48 -65.57 43.27 -43.10
CA SER A 48 -66.30 42.42 -42.15
C SER A 48 -66.90 41.21 -42.88
N PRO A 49 -66.69 39.97 -42.41
CA PRO A 49 -67.13 38.77 -43.13
C PRO A 49 -68.64 38.74 -43.37
N THR A 50 -69.02 38.48 -44.61
CA THR A 50 -70.40 38.29 -45.06
C THR A 50 -70.46 37.05 -45.93
N ILE A 51 -71.63 36.44 -46.02
CA ILE A 51 -71.90 35.32 -46.93
C ILE A 51 -73.17 35.62 -47.72
N ASP A 52 -73.09 35.49 -49.03
CA ASP A 52 -74.23 35.66 -49.91
C ASP A 52 -75.13 34.41 -49.86
N LEU A 53 -76.41 34.57 -50.15
CA LEU A 53 -77.39 33.50 -50.16
C LEU A 53 -78.03 33.38 -51.54
N MET A 54 -78.30 32.15 -51.99
CA MET A 54 -78.91 31.90 -53.29
C MET A 54 -80.38 32.33 -53.38
N GLY A 55 -81.01 32.68 -52.25
CA GLY A 55 -82.42 33.06 -52.18
C GLY A 55 -83.40 31.90 -52.32
N VAL A 56 -82.92 30.65 -52.23
CA VAL A 56 -83.69 29.40 -52.33
C VAL A 56 -83.44 28.51 -51.11
N ALA A 57 -84.37 27.62 -50.79
CA ALA A 57 -84.24 26.68 -49.68
C ALA A 57 -84.99 25.37 -49.95
N TRP A 58 -84.60 24.28 -49.28
CA TRP A 58 -85.40 23.07 -49.25
C TRP A 58 -86.68 23.29 -48.44
N SER A 59 -87.81 22.75 -48.94
CA SER A 59 -89.09 22.73 -48.20
C SER A 59 -89.32 21.44 -47.40
N LYS A 60 -88.38 20.50 -47.50
CA LYS A 60 -88.31 19.25 -46.75
C LYS A 60 -86.96 19.18 -46.04
N LEU A 61 -86.92 18.43 -44.94
CA LEU A 61 -85.75 18.41 -44.05
C LEU A 61 -85.03 17.05 -44.01
N ASN A 62 -85.70 15.97 -44.40
CA ASN A 62 -85.06 14.67 -44.63
C ASN A 62 -84.62 14.63 -46.10
N LEU A 63 -83.33 14.74 -46.36
CA LEU A 63 -82.75 14.85 -47.69
C LEU A 63 -82.05 13.53 -48.06
N LYS A 64 -82.53 12.89 -49.13
CA LYS A 64 -81.89 11.68 -49.67
C LYS A 64 -80.66 12.05 -50.49
N VAL A 65 -79.51 11.54 -50.09
CA VAL A 65 -78.22 11.84 -50.73
C VAL A 65 -77.68 10.57 -51.37
N LEU A 66 -77.40 10.62 -52.66
CA LEU A 66 -76.76 9.53 -53.39
C LEU A 66 -75.36 9.93 -53.84
N ILE A 67 -74.34 9.22 -53.37
CA ILE A 67 -72.96 9.35 -53.84
C ILE A 67 -72.70 8.26 -54.89
N VAL A 68 -72.60 8.65 -56.16
CA VAL A 68 -72.50 7.71 -57.29
C VAL A 68 -71.04 7.28 -57.50
N ARG A 69 -70.58 6.32 -56.69
CA ARG A 69 -69.23 5.74 -56.72
C ARG A 69 -69.16 4.45 -55.89
N SER A 70 -68.21 3.57 -56.19
CA SER A 70 -67.82 2.50 -55.25
C SER A 70 -67.29 3.09 -53.93
N ALA A 71 -67.47 2.41 -52.80
CA ALA A 71 -67.10 2.88 -51.45
C ALA A 71 -65.57 2.98 -51.18
N ASP A 72 -64.87 3.76 -52.00
CA ASP A 72 -63.44 4.07 -51.90
C ASP A 72 -63.17 5.30 -51.01
N SER A 73 -61.91 5.72 -50.95
CA SER A 73 -61.49 6.86 -50.12
C SER A 73 -62.14 8.19 -50.51
N TYR A 74 -62.52 8.39 -51.78
CA TYR A 74 -63.19 9.61 -52.22
C TYR A 74 -64.69 9.58 -51.88
N ALA A 75 -65.36 8.44 -52.07
CA ALA A 75 -66.76 8.29 -51.66
C ALA A 75 -66.92 8.49 -50.14
N LYS A 76 -66.01 7.91 -49.35
CA LYS A 76 -65.97 8.11 -47.90
C LYS A 76 -65.64 9.55 -47.52
N ALA A 77 -64.75 10.22 -48.25
CA ALA A 77 -64.45 11.64 -48.04
C ALA A 77 -65.69 12.52 -48.25
N VAL A 78 -66.49 12.28 -49.29
CA VAL A 78 -67.75 12.99 -49.51
C VAL A 78 -68.79 12.66 -48.44
N ALA A 79 -68.95 11.39 -48.07
CA ALA A 79 -69.87 11.01 -46.99
C ALA A 79 -69.52 11.71 -45.68
N SER A 80 -68.23 11.76 -45.33
CA SER A 80 -67.75 12.52 -44.17
C SER A 80 -67.95 14.03 -44.28
N ALA A 81 -68.07 14.60 -45.49
CA ALA A 81 -68.40 16.02 -45.63
C ALA A 81 -69.86 16.31 -45.21
N PHE A 82 -70.79 15.39 -45.51
CA PHE A 82 -72.16 15.46 -44.99
C PHE A 82 -72.21 15.29 -43.47
N GLU A 83 -71.50 14.29 -42.92
CA GLU A 83 -71.39 14.09 -41.46
C GLU A 83 -70.89 15.38 -40.76
N ILE A 84 -69.89 16.06 -41.33
CA ILE A 84 -69.36 17.30 -40.74
C ILE A 84 -70.35 18.46 -40.81
N TRP A 85 -71.20 18.56 -41.82
CA TRP A 85 -72.28 19.55 -41.81
C TRP A 85 -73.28 19.28 -40.67
N GLU A 86 -73.67 18.02 -40.44
CA GLU A 86 -74.55 17.63 -39.33
C GLU A 86 -73.92 17.91 -37.97
N ASP A 87 -72.67 17.44 -37.76
CA ASP A 87 -71.93 17.67 -36.53
C ASP A 87 -71.77 19.17 -36.24
N SER A 88 -71.48 19.96 -37.28
CA SER A 88 -71.29 21.42 -37.15
C SER A 88 -72.61 22.13 -36.82
N ILE A 89 -73.72 21.74 -37.45
CA ILE A 89 -75.06 22.22 -37.10
C ILE A 89 -75.37 21.88 -35.64
N GLU A 90 -75.09 20.66 -35.20
CA GLU A 90 -75.31 20.28 -33.81
C GLU A 90 -74.47 21.12 -32.84
N ALA A 91 -73.17 21.28 -33.09
CA ALA A 91 -72.29 22.08 -32.24
C ALA A 91 -72.71 23.55 -32.19
N PHE A 92 -73.04 24.15 -33.34
CA PHE A 92 -73.53 25.52 -33.41
C PHE A 92 -74.83 25.68 -32.65
N THR A 93 -75.78 24.75 -32.84
CA THR A 93 -77.09 24.88 -32.20
C THR A 93 -77.06 24.66 -30.69
N ASN A 94 -76.18 23.78 -30.22
CA ASN A 94 -75.92 23.58 -28.80
C ASN A 94 -75.26 24.82 -28.16
N THR A 95 -74.51 25.60 -28.92
CA THR A 95 -73.74 26.75 -28.41
C THR A 95 -74.53 28.06 -28.49
N TYR A 96 -75.19 28.35 -29.61
CA TYR A 96 -75.76 29.66 -29.92
C TYR A 96 -77.30 29.69 -30.06
N GLY A 97 -77.99 28.55 -29.91
CA GLY A 97 -79.44 28.43 -30.12
C GLY A 97 -79.79 27.96 -31.55
N TYR A 98 -81.00 28.19 -32.06
CA TYR A 98 -81.43 27.73 -33.40
C TYR A 98 -81.63 26.21 -33.56
N SER A 99 -82.12 25.54 -32.51
CA SER A 99 -82.31 24.07 -32.47
C SER A 99 -83.16 23.49 -33.61
N TYR A 100 -83.95 24.31 -34.30
CA TYR A 100 -84.73 23.89 -35.48
C TYR A 100 -83.85 23.42 -36.64
N LEU A 101 -82.57 23.84 -36.73
CA LEU A 101 -81.65 23.34 -37.74
C LEU A 101 -81.32 21.85 -37.58
N LYS A 102 -81.41 21.31 -36.35
CA LYS A 102 -81.21 19.87 -36.09
C LYS A 102 -82.26 18.98 -36.78
N SER A 103 -83.30 19.56 -37.35
CA SER A 103 -84.29 18.81 -38.13
C SER A 103 -83.84 18.51 -39.56
N ILE A 104 -82.75 19.13 -40.04
CA ILE A 104 -82.10 18.78 -41.30
C ILE A 104 -81.35 17.45 -41.09
N ASP A 105 -81.69 16.44 -41.89
CA ASP A 105 -81.17 15.08 -41.79
C ASP A 105 -80.74 14.61 -43.19
N PHE A 106 -79.48 14.18 -43.34
CA PHE A 106 -78.96 13.63 -44.59
C PHE A 106 -78.97 12.10 -44.55
N GLN A 107 -79.78 11.50 -45.42
CA GLN A 107 -79.79 10.05 -45.62
C GLN A 107 -78.79 9.70 -46.72
N VAL A 108 -77.53 9.50 -46.33
CA VAL A 108 -76.42 9.26 -47.27
C VAL A 108 -76.31 7.80 -47.67
N GLU A 109 -76.43 7.54 -48.96
CA GLU A 109 -76.19 6.23 -49.59
C GLU A 109 -75.02 6.33 -50.59
N ILE A 110 -74.08 5.37 -50.51
CA ILE A 110 -72.99 5.22 -51.48
C ILE A 110 -73.34 4.04 -52.40
N SER A 111 -73.50 4.31 -53.69
CA SER A 111 -73.86 3.29 -54.68
C SER A 111 -73.07 3.49 -55.98
N PRO A 112 -72.62 2.41 -56.66
CA PRO A 112 -71.97 2.54 -57.96
C PRO A 112 -72.96 2.92 -59.08
N THR A 113 -74.26 2.82 -58.84
CA THR A 113 -75.32 3.09 -59.83
C THR A 113 -76.10 4.35 -59.50
N TYR A 114 -76.42 5.12 -60.54
CA TYR A 114 -77.26 6.31 -60.41
C TYR A 114 -78.73 5.93 -60.14
N SER A 115 -79.37 6.64 -59.21
CA SER A 115 -80.81 6.67 -58.99
C SER A 115 -81.26 8.08 -58.62
N GLU A 116 -82.53 8.43 -58.87
CA GLU A 116 -83.05 9.74 -58.48
C GLU A 116 -83.02 9.90 -56.95
N SER A 117 -82.48 11.02 -56.50
CA SER A 117 -82.34 11.42 -55.09
C SER A 117 -82.34 12.95 -55.02
N ASP A 118 -82.44 13.48 -53.81
CA ASP A 118 -82.61 14.92 -53.59
C ASP A 118 -81.31 15.66 -53.89
N ILE A 119 -80.20 15.08 -53.43
CA ILE A 119 -78.85 15.49 -53.75
C ILE A 119 -78.14 14.30 -54.38
N VAL A 120 -77.61 14.47 -55.58
CA VAL A 120 -76.77 13.45 -56.25
C VAL A 120 -75.35 13.98 -56.38
N VAL A 121 -74.36 13.23 -55.89
CA VAL A 121 -72.95 13.57 -56.02
C VAL A 121 -72.29 12.68 -57.08
N LEU A 122 -71.74 13.33 -58.10
CA LEU A 122 -71.05 12.76 -59.23
C LEU A 122 -69.57 13.13 -59.21
N PHE A 123 -68.75 12.30 -59.85
CA PHE A 123 -67.30 12.51 -59.94
C PHE A 123 -66.86 12.53 -61.39
N THR A 124 -65.98 13.48 -61.73
CA THR A 124 -65.35 13.53 -63.05
C THR A 124 -63.85 13.32 -62.96
N SER A 125 -63.32 12.52 -63.89
CA SER A 125 -61.88 12.33 -64.07
C SER A 125 -61.26 13.34 -65.04
N ALA A 126 -62.07 14.22 -65.64
CA ALA A 126 -61.58 15.32 -66.44
C ALA A 126 -60.79 16.29 -65.52
N PRO A 127 -59.54 16.65 -65.86
CA PRO A 127 -58.77 17.53 -65.00
C PRO A 127 -59.29 18.98 -65.09
N THR A 128 -59.45 19.63 -63.94
CA THR A 128 -59.74 21.07 -63.88
C THR A 128 -58.46 21.92 -64.01
N THR A 129 -58.54 23.09 -64.62
CA THR A 129 -57.42 24.04 -64.76
C THR A 129 -57.45 25.10 -63.66
N PRO A 130 -56.33 25.78 -63.33
CA PRO A 130 -56.37 26.98 -62.51
C PRO A 130 -57.40 28.00 -63.06
N GLY A 131 -58.24 28.56 -62.19
CA GLY A 131 -59.40 29.39 -62.57
C GLY A 131 -60.63 28.62 -63.09
N GLY A 132 -60.55 27.30 -63.26
CA GLY A 132 -61.67 26.42 -63.57
C GLY A 132 -62.32 25.83 -62.32
N GLU A 133 -63.43 25.12 -62.52
CA GLU A 133 -64.30 24.60 -61.47
C GLU A 133 -63.69 23.35 -60.82
N ALA A 134 -63.46 23.36 -59.51
CA ALA A 134 -63.01 22.21 -58.73
C ALA A 134 -64.19 21.33 -58.29
N GLY A 135 -65.31 21.99 -57.99
CA GLY A 135 -66.63 21.42 -57.77
C GLY A 135 -67.68 22.34 -58.39
N VAL A 136 -68.86 21.76 -58.67
CA VAL A 136 -70.03 22.50 -59.16
C VAL A 136 -71.28 21.93 -58.52
N ALA A 137 -72.09 22.79 -57.89
CA ALA A 137 -73.43 22.47 -57.44
C ALA A 137 -74.46 23.09 -58.40
N LYS A 138 -75.22 22.22 -59.07
CA LYS A 138 -76.34 22.61 -59.92
C LYS A 138 -77.64 22.49 -59.13
N VAL A 139 -78.20 23.64 -58.73
CA VAL A 139 -79.41 23.71 -57.91
C VAL A 139 -80.62 23.99 -58.79
N THR A 140 -81.59 23.07 -58.81
CA THR A 140 -82.85 23.20 -59.56
C THR A 140 -83.97 23.56 -58.61
N TYR A 141 -84.74 24.60 -58.92
CA TYR A 141 -85.78 25.13 -58.04
C TYR A 141 -87.05 25.57 -58.79
N GLU A 142 -88.18 25.64 -58.08
CA GLU A 142 -89.44 26.18 -58.60
C GLU A 142 -89.41 27.71 -58.56
N ILE A 143 -89.63 28.39 -59.70
CA ILE A 143 -89.44 29.84 -59.81
C ILE A 143 -90.41 30.63 -58.91
N SER A 144 -91.67 30.21 -58.85
CA SER A 144 -92.73 30.93 -58.12
C SER A 144 -92.55 30.88 -56.60
N SER A 145 -92.06 29.77 -56.07
CA SER A 145 -91.94 29.52 -54.64
C SER A 145 -90.50 29.60 -54.13
N ARG A 146 -89.50 29.59 -55.03
CA ARG A 146 -88.06 29.50 -54.74
C ARG A 146 -87.69 28.25 -53.92
N LYS A 147 -88.49 27.17 -54.05
CA LYS A 147 -88.24 25.86 -53.43
C LYS A 147 -87.23 25.06 -54.21
N ILE A 148 -86.18 24.57 -53.55
CA ILE A 148 -85.25 23.61 -54.14
C ILE A 148 -85.98 22.29 -54.40
N VAL A 149 -85.78 21.74 -55.60
CA VAL A 149 -86.38 20.48 -56.07
C VAL A 149 -85.32 19.38 -56.16
N LYS A 150 -84.13 19.70 -56.69
CA LYS A 150 -83.04 18.75 -56.91
C LYS A 150 -81.70 19.48 -56.94
N VAL A 151 -80.66 18.85 -56.41
CA VAL A 151 -79.27 19.31 -56.54
C VAL A 151 -78.38 18.21 -57.12
N GLU A 152 -77.55 18.57 -58.10
CA GLU A 152 -76.51 17.70 -58.64
C GLU A 152 -75.15 18.34 -58.37
N ILE A 153 -74.31 17.66 -57.60
CA ILE A 153 -72.94 18.08 -57.30
C ILE A 153 -71.99 17.29 -58.20
N THR A 154 -71.09 17.96 -58.92
CA THR A 154 -70.02 17.31 -59.68
C THR A 154 -68.65 17.71 -59.14
N ILE A 155 -67.84 16.73 -58.75
CA ILE A 155 -66.50 16.96 -58.17
C ILE A 155 -65.42 16.49 -59.13
N HIS A 156 -64.44 17.34 -59.43
CA HIS A 156 -63.25 16.97 -60.17
C HIS A 156 -62.27 16.17 -59.29
N LEU A 157 -61.77 15.05 -59.81
CA LEU A 157 -60.77 14.23 -59.09
C LEU A 157 -59.33 14.59 -59.44
N LYS A 158 -59.12 15.41 -60.48
CA LYS A 158 -57.81 15.77 -61.01
C LYS A 158 -57.73 17.26 -61.33
N TYR A 159 -56.53 17.81 -61.24
CA TYR A 159 -56.25 19.21 -61.57
C TYR A 159 -54.91 19.35 -62.31
N LEU A 160 -54.75 20.46 -63.04
CA LEU A 160 -53.53 20.77 -63.81
C LEU A 160 -52.61 21.72 -63.04
N VAL A 161 -51.31 21.39 -63.02
CA VAL A 161 -50.22 22.29 -62.58
C VAL A 161 -49.21 22.38 -63.72
N GLY A 162 -49.25 23.49 -64.46
CA GLY A 162 -48.54 23.59 -65.74
C GLY A 162 -49.08 22.53 -66.72
N SER A 163 -48.20 21.65 -67.22
CA SER A 163 -48.56 20.51 -68.08
C SER A 163 -48.84 19.20 -67.33
N ARG A 164 -48.71 19.17 -66.00
CA ARG A 164 -48.86 17.94 -65.20
C ARG A 164 -50.29 17.79 -64.67
N VAL A 165 -50.86 16.60 -64.85
CA VAL A 165 -52.13 16.21 -64.24
C VAL A 165 -51.85 15.57 -62.88
N LEU A 166 -52.37 16.17 -61.80
CA LEU A 166 -52.30 15.66 -60.45
C LEU A 166 -53.70 15.21 -60.00
N SER A 167 -53.77 14.29 -59.04
CA SER A 167 -55.04 13.89 -58.41
C SER A 167 -55.21 14.65 -57.11
N PHE A 168 -56.44 15.07 -56.81
CA PHE A 168 -56.78 15.60 -55.51
C PHE A 168 -56.62 14.52 -54.43
N SER A 169 -56.15 14.89 -53.24
CA SER A 169 -56.13 13.97 -52.11
C SER A 169 -57.57 13.71 -51.61
N PRO A 170 -57.82 12.64 -50.83
CA PRO A 170 -59.12 12.47 -50.17
C PRO A 170 -59.53 13.66 -49.31
N THR A 171 -58.57 14.35 -48.68
CA THR A 171 -58.83 15.59 -47.93
C THR A 171 -59.27 16.73 -48.84
N ASP A 172 -58.66 16.85 -50.03
CA ASP A 172 -59.08 17.86 -51.01
C ASP A 172 -60.49 17.60 -51.53
N VAL A 173 -60.80 16.34 -51.87
CA VAL A 173 -62.15 15.94 -52.29
C VAL A 173 -63.18 16.19 -51.19
N TYR A 174 -62.83 15.91 -49.93
CA TYR A 174 -63.66 16.27 -48.78
C TYR A 174 -63.90 17.79 -48.71
N ASN A 175 -62.86 18.62 -48.84
CA ASN A 175 -63.00 20.08 -48.71
C ASN A 175 -63.85 20.68 -49.83
N ILE A 176 -63.66 20.20 -51.06
CA ILE A 176 -64.47 20.60 -52.22
C ILE A 176 -65.92 20.15 -51.99
N ALA A 177 -66.15 18.90 -51.62
CA ALA A 177 -67.49 18.41 -51.31
C ALA A 177 -68.17 19.24 -50.21
N LEU A 178 -67.43 19.58 -49.15
CA LEU A 178 -67.93 20.38 -48.03
C LEU A 178 -68.44 21.74 -48.51
N HIS A 179 -67.72 22.40 -49.42
CA HIS A 179 -68.15 23.65 -50.06
C HIS A 179 -69.42 23.47 -50.89
N GLU A 180 -69.43 22.48 -51.80
CA GLU A 180 -70.57 22.23 -52.69
C GLU A 180 -71.84 21.83 -51.93
N ILE A 181 -71.70 21.17 -50.77
CA ILE A 181 -72.84 20.86 -49.89
C ILE A 181 -73.44 22.15 -49.30
N GLY A 182 -72.61 23.17 -49.03
CA GLY A 182 -73.12 24.48 -48.63
C GLY A 182 -74.04 25.09 -49.68
N HIS A 183 -73.65 25.02 -50.96
CA HIS A 183 -74.52 25.41 -52.08
C HIS A 183 -75.78 24.54 -52.17
N ALA A 184 -75.65 23.22 -51.96
CA ALA A 184 -76.80 22.32 -51.93
C ALA A 184 -77.81 22.65 -50.82
N LEU A 185 -77.37 23.34 -49.77
CA LEU A 185 -78.19 23.84 -48.67
C LEU A 185 -78.73 25.27 -48.89
N GLY A 186 -78.30 25.97 -49.96
CA GLY A 186 -78.76 27.31 -50.32
C GLY A 186 -77.78 28.46 -50.00
N LEU A 187 -76.58 28.14 -49.51
CA LEU A 187 -75.51 29.13 -49.32
C LEU A 187 -74.90 29.54 -50.66
N ASP A 188 -74.47 30.79 -50.77
CA ASP A 188 -73.58 31.25 -51.84
C ASP A 188 -72.21 31.56 -51.22
N HIS A 189 -71.37 32.30 -51.93
CA HIS A 189 -69.99 32.55 -51.55
C HIS A 189 -69.83 33.50 -50.35
N ALA A 190 -68.83 33.19 -49.52
CA ALA A 190 -68.35 34.07 -48.46
C ALA A 190 -67.34 35.09 -48.97
N SER A 191 -67.34 36.29 -48.38
CA SER A 191 -66.52 37.42 -48.81
C SER A 191 -65.06 37.35 -48.36
N THR A 192 -64.70 36.45 -47.44
CA THR A 192 -63.36 36.33 -46.86
C THR A 192 -62.81 34.91 -46.96
N ALA A 193 -61.48 34.79 -47.15
CA ALA A 193 -60.80 33.50 -47.32
C ALA A 193 -60.49 32.77 -46.01
N TYR A 194 -60.48 33.48 -44.89
CA TYR A 194 -59.95 32.99 -43.61
C TYR A 194 -60.92 33.28 -42.47
N VAL A 195 -61.09 32.30 -41.60
CA VAL A 195 -61.78 32.44 -40.32
C VAL A 195 -60.74 32.84 -39.28
N ALA A 196 -60.53 34.15 -39.13
CA ALA A 196 -59.47 34.72 -38.28
C ALA A 196 -58.10 34.03 -38.52
N GLU A 197 -57.39 33.64 -37.45
CA GLU A 197 -56.15 32.84 -37.52
C GLU A 197 -56.41 31.32 -37.41
N GLU A 198 -57.66 30.89 -37.47
CA GLU A 198 -58.08 29.53 -37.10
C GLU A 198 -58.14 28.56 -38.28
N GLY A 199 -58.44 29.07 -39.49
CA GLY A 199 -58.53 28.24 -40.68
C GLY A 199 -59.07 28.98 -41.90
N TYR A 200 -59.47 28.20 -42.92
CA TYR A 200 -60.05 28.70 -44.16
C TYR A 200 -61.57 28.71 -44.06
N GLU A 201 -62.19 29.74 -44.64
CA GLU A 201 -63.64 29.81 -44.80
C GLU A 201 -64.11 28.80 -45.86
N VAL A 202 -65.09 27.96 -45.51
CA VAL A 202 -65.59 26.89 -46.36
C VAL A 202 -66.22 27.47 -47.60
N MET A 203 -67.11 28.44 -47.44
CA MET A 203 -67.85 29.03 -48.56
C MET A 203 -67.04 30.07 -49.35
N TYR A 204 -65.73 30.20 -49.12
CA TYR A 204 -64.89 31.07 -49.96
C TYR A 204 -64.76 30.48 -51.38
N PRO A 205 -64.98 31.29 -52.44
CA PRO A 205 -65.05 30.81 -53.83
C PRO A 205 -63.74 30.22 -54.37
N TYR A 206 -62.62 30.41 -53.69
CA TYR A 206 -61.30 29.99 -54.17
C TYR A 206 -60.65 28.89 -53.33
N TYR A 207 -60.35 27.77 -53.98
CA TYR A 207 -59.68 26.61 -53.38
C TYR A 207 -58.22 26.46 -53.84
N SER A 208 -57.40 25.88 -52.98
CA SER A 208 -56.01 25.52 -53.30
C SER A 208 -55.75 24.09 -52.83
N PRO A 209 -55.28 23.17 -53.69
CA PRO A 209 -55.00 21.79 -53.31
C PRO A 209 -53.92 21.70 -52.20
N GLY A 210 -54.01 20.69 -51.35
CA GLY A 210 -53.07 20.43 -50.24
C GLY A 210 -53.44 21.15 -48.94
N ARG A 211 -54.65 21.70 -48.83
CA ARG A 211 -55.15 22.27 -47.57
C ARG A 211 -55.43 21.17 -46.55
N ASN A 212 -55.28 21.51 -45.28
CA ASN A 212 -55.81 20.69 -44.19
C ASN A 212 -57.35 20.61 -44.29
N LYS A 213 -57.92 19.63 -43.61
CA LYS A 213 -59.38 19.43 -43.54
C LYS A 213 -60.06 20.71 -43.04
N MET A 214 -61.07 21.20 -43.78
CA MET A 214 -61.83 22.42 -43.48
C MET A 214 -63.14 22.09 -42.76
N TYR A 215 -63.73 23.11 -42.13
CA TYR A 215 -64.91 22.99 -41.26
C TYR A 215 -65.78 24.23 -41.41
N PRO A 216 -67.12 24.08 -41.44
CA PRO A 216 -68.03 25.22 -41.49
C PRO A 216 -67.74 26.20 -40.37
N SER A 217 -67.68 27.49 -40.72
CA SER A 217 -67.53 28.56 -39.75
C SER A 217 -68.86 28.85 -39.06
N THR A 218 -68.82 29.61 -37.96
CA THR A 218 -70.05 30.17 -37.38
C THR A 218 -70.85 31.02 -38.39
N LEU A 219 -70.20 31.64 -39.37
CA LEU A 219 -70.86 32.42 -40.43
C LEU A 219 -71.68 31.51 -41.35
N ASP A 220 -71.11 30.39 -41.80
CA ASP A 220 -71.82 29.41 -42.62
C ASP A 220 -73.06 28.85 -41.90
N LEU A 221 -72.90 28.50 -40.63
CA LEU A 221 -73.95 27.88 -39.82
C LEU A 221 -75.05 28.88 -39.45
N TYR A 222 -74.68 30.12 -39.17
CA TYR A 222 -75.65 31.20 -38.97
C TYR A 222 -76.42 31.53 -40.25
N ALA A 223 -75.77 31.50 -41.41
CA ALA A 223 -76.44 31.68 -42.70
C ALA A 223 -77.47 30.57 -42.97
N LEU A 224 -77.18 29.32 -42.61
CA LEU A 224 -78.19 28.25 -42.62
C LEU A 224 -79.35 28.56 -41.67
N ALA A 225 -79.09 29.08 -40.46
CA ALA A 225 -80.15 29.50 -39.55
C ALA A 225 -81.08 30.55 -40.19
N VAL A 226 -80.52 31.48 -40.96
CA VAL A 226 -81.33 32.47 -41.70
C VAL A 226 -82.15 31.81 -42.82
N ILE A 227 -81.52 30.97 -43.66
CA ILE A 227 -82.19 30.26 -44.78
C ILE A 227 -83.37 29.42 -44.29
N TYR A 228 -83.18 28.70 -43.19
CA TYR A 228 -84.14 27.73 -42.66
C TYR A 228 -84.98 28.27 -41.50
N SER A 229 -85.02 29.59 -41.31
CA SER A 229 -85.80 30.24 -40.26
C SER A 229 -87.31 29.93 -40.36
N TRP A 230 -87.81 29.62 -41.56
CA TRP A 230 -89.19 29.18 -41.80
C TRP A 230 -89.59 27.92 -41.02
N ILE A 231 -88.63 27.06 -40.62
CA ILE A 231 -88.90 25.86 -39.80
C ILE A 231 -89.51 26.27 -38.44
N LYS A 232 -89.04 27.37 -37.86
CA LYS A 232 -89.57 27.92 -36.61
C LYS A 232 -91.03 28.36 -36.76
N GLU A 233 -91.38 28.88 -37.94
CA GLU A 233 -92.73 29.37 -38.25
C GLU A 233 -93.67 28.24 -38.69
N GLY A 234 -93.14 27.09 -39.11
CA GLY A 234 -93.90 25.92 -39.54
C GLY A 234 -94.50 26.05 -40.95
N VAL A 235 -94.31 27.18 -41.63
CA VAL A 235 -94.81 27.46 -42.98
C VAL A 235 -93.64 27.83 -43.88
N PHE A 236 -93.46 27.10 -44.98
CA PHE A 236 -92.37 27.35 -45.89
C PHE A 236 -92.46 28.75 -46.53
N HIS A 237 -91.35 29.48 -46.44
CA HIS A 237 -91.06 30.65 -47.25
C HIS A 237 -89.57 30.62 -47.61
N ALA A 238 -89.24 30.98 -48.84
CA ALA A 238 -87.84 31.10 -49.25
C ALA A 238 -87.19 32.32 -48.57
N PRO A 239 -85.86 32.29 -48.31
CA PRO A 239 -85.19 33.38 -47.62
C PRO A 239 -85.39 34.72 -48.35
N SER A 240 -85.68 35.75 -47.58
CA SER A 240 -85.79 37.14 -48.05
C SER A 240 -84.43 37.83 -48.09
N ALA A 241 -83.49 37.43 -47.23
CA ALA A 241 -82.12 37.89 -47.25
C ALA A 241 -81.36 37.26 -48.43
N MET A 242 -80.54 38.07 -49.09
CA MET A 242 -79.61 37.63 -50.16
C MET A 242 -78.15 37.68 -49.71
N SER A 243 -77.88 38.22 -48.51
CA SER A 243 -76.55 38.26 -47.90
C SER A 243 -76.70 38.38 -46.38
N VAL A 244 -75.78 37.77 -45.63
CA VAL A 244 -75.82 37.65 -44.17
C VAL A 244 -74.46 38.01 -43.56
N ALA A 245 -74.49 38.71 -42.43
CA ALA A 245 -73.34 38.91 -41.55
C ALA A 245 -73.66 38.33 -40.15
N LEU A 246 -72.62 37.93 -39.41
CA LEU A 246 -72.79 37.44 -38.05
C LEU A 246 -73.33 38.53 -37.10
N PRO A 247 -74.26 38.19 -36.18
CA PRO A 247 -74.67 39.12 -35.14
C PRO A 247 -73.52 39.31 -34.12
N PRO A 248 -73.46 40.44 -33.40
CA PRO A 248 -72.37 40.73 -32.46
C PRO A 248 -72.16 39.68 -31.34
N ALA A 249 -73.18 38.88 -31.05
CA ALA A 249 -73.15 37.83 -30.01
C ALA A 249 -72.51 36.51 -30.47
N ILE A 250 -72.30 36.32 -31.79
CA ILE A 250 -71.69 35.11 -32.35
C ILE A 250 -70.33 35.48 -32.94
N PRO A 251 -69.21 35.04 -32.33
CA PRO A 251 -67.88 35.28 -32.88
C PRO A 251 -67.68 34.55 -34.21
N TYR A 252 -66.80 35.09 -35.06
CA TYR A 252 -66.40 34.44 -36.32
C TYR A 252 -65.27 33.45 -36.07
N GLU A 253 -65.61 32.17 -35.92
CA GLU A 253 -64.71 31.09 -35.47
C GLU A 253 -65.10 29.73 -36.07
N ILE A 254 -64.22 28.74 -35.91
CA ILE A 254 -64.49 27.34 -36.27
C ILE A 254 -64.84 26.57 -35.00
N LEU A 255 -66.07 26.02 -34.88
CA LEU A 255 -66.54 25.41 -33.62
C LEU A 255 -65.96 24.03 -33.28
N MET A 256 -65.30 23.36 -34.23
CA MET A 256 -64.87 21.97 -34.09
C MET A 256 -63.37 21.80 -33.75
N ILE A 257 -62.68 22.85 -33.31
CA ILE A 257 -61.26 22.81 -32.96
C ILE A 257 -61.02 22.97 -31.45
N CYS A 258 -59.87 22.48 -30.98
CA CYS A 258 -59.38 22.53 -29.61
C CYS A 258 -57.87 22.80 -29.62
N ARG A 259 -57.39 23.64 -28.71
CA ARG A 259 -55.99 24.07 -28.61
C ARG A 259 -55.27 23.26 -27.54
N VAL A 260 -54.16 22.61 -27.91
CA VAL A 260 -53.31 21.87 -26.99
C VAL A 260 -51.96 22.56 -26.89
N LYS A 261 -51.58 22.97 -25.68
CA LYS A 261 -50.31 23.61 -25.37
C LYS A 261 -49.48 22.73 -24.46
N VAL A 262 -48.43 22.11 -25.01
CA VAL A 262 -47.45 21.31 -24.28
C VAL A 262 -46.23 22.17 -23.99
N LEU A 263 -45.87 22.28 -22.73
CA LEU A 263 -44.76 23.09 -22.24
C LEU A 263 -43.76 22.24 -21.49
N SER A 264 -42.48 22.56 -21.64
CA SER A 264 -41.44 21.96 -20.82
C SER A 264 -40.35 22.97 -20.51
N PRO A 265 -39.91 23.08 -19.24
CA PRO A 265 -38.76 23.91 -18.88
C PRO A 265 -37.44 23.30 -19.39
N TYR A 266 -37.38 21.99 -19.60
CA TYR A 266 -36.20 21.27 -20.09
C TYR A 266 -36.59 20.29 -21.20
N GLY A 267 -35.77 20.17 -22.24
CA GLY A 267 -36.01 19.20 -23.32
C GLY A 267 -37.14 19.57 -24.29
N GLU A 268 -37.07 19.01 -25.49
CA GLU A 268 -38.02 19.29 -26.56
C GLU A 268 -39.27 18.43 -26.44
N VAL A 269 -40.44 19.09 -26.47
CA VAL A 269 -41.77 18.47 -26.46
C VAL A 269 -42.40 18.45 -27.85
N TYR A 270 -43.32 17.51 -28.07
CA TYR A 270 -44.17 17.45 -29.26
C TYR A 270 -45.63 17.22 -28.89
N GLY A 271 -46.54 17.54 -29.81
CA GLY A 271 -48.00 17.39 -29.63
C GLY A 271 -48.74 18.67 -29.22
N SER A 272 -48.07 19.83 -29.27
CA SER A 272 -48.75 21.14 -29.25
C SER A 272 -49.38 21.45 -30.61
N GLY A 273 -50.57 22.04 -30.64
CA GLY A 273 -51.24 22.41 -31.88
C GLY A 273 -52.73 22.67 -31.72
N VAL A 274 -53.38 22.94 -32.86
CA VAL A 274 -54.84 23.00 -32.99
C VAL A 274 -55.31 21.66 -33.52
N TYR A 275 -56.21 21.01 -32.80
CA TYR A 275 -56.69 19.67 -33.09
C TYR A 275 -58.21 19.67 -33.15
N LEU A 276 -58.78 18.73 -33.89
CA LEU A 276 -60.23 18.59 -33.92
C LEU A 276 -60.73 17.99 -32.63
N ARG A 277 -61.89 18.46 -32.19
CA ARG A 277 -62.58 17.87 -31.06
C ARG A 277 -62.84 16.39 -31.33
N GLY A 278 -62.50 15.55 -30.34
CA GLY A 278 -62.57 14.09 -30.42
C GLY A 278 -61.29 13.40 -30.94
N THR A 279 -60.31 14.13 -31.48
CA THR A 279 -59.05 13.55 -32.01
C THR A 279 -58.22 12.91 -30.90
N VAL A 280 -57.61 11.77 -31.18
CA VAL A 280 -56.58 11.18 -30.31
C VAL A 280 -55.20 11.62 -30.80
N ILE A 281 -54.46 12.31 -29.94
CA ILE A 281 -53.11 12.80 -30.24
C ILE A 281 -52.08 12.14 -29.34
N GLU A 282 -50.85 12.05 -29.82
CA GLU A 282 -49.70 11.64 -29.01
C GLU A 282 -48.88 12.87 -28.62
N ILE A 283 -48.57 12.97 -27.33
CA ILE A 283 -47.76 14.02 -26.73
C ILE A 283 -46.58 13.35 -26.05
N GLY A 284 -45.40 13.96 -26.14
CA GLY A 284 -44.24 13.41 -25.45
C GLY A 284 -43.02 14.30 -25.45
N LEU A 285 -41.97 13.76 -24.83
CA LEU A 285 -40.61 14.31 -24.82
C LEU A 285 -39.72 13.54 -25.78
N LYS A 286 -38.86 14.24 -26.52
CA LYS A 286 -37.82 13.58 -27.32
C LYS A 286 -36.76 12.91 -26.43
N ASN A 287 -36.36 13.61 -25.36
CA ASN A 287 -35.37 13.14 -24.40
C ASN A 287 -35.96 13.23 -22.98
N THR A 288 -35.81 12.18 -22.20
CA THR A 288 -36.28 12.13 -20.80
C THR A 288 -35.21 12.54 -19.78
N THR A 289 -33.99 12.79 -20.25
CA THR A 289 -32.87 13.26 -19.44
C THR A 289 -32.11 14.33 -20.22
N ILE A 290 -31.89 15.48 -19.59
CA ILE A 290 -31.16 16.61 -20.15
C ILE A 290 -30.00 16.95 -19.23
N TYR A 291 -28.78 16.91 -19.76
CA TYR A 291 -27.58 17.31 -19.00
C TYR A 291 -27.47 18.83 -19.00
N LEU A 292 -27.53 19.43 -17.80
CA LEU A 292 -27.33 20.87 -17.60
C LEU A 292 -25.83 21.18 -17.50
N THR A 293 -25.07 20.27 -16.91
CA THR A 293 -23.60 20.21 -16.91
C THR A 293 -23.15 18.75 -16.93
N ASN A 294 -21.84 18.49 -16.94
CA ASN A 294 -21.31 17.11 -16.87
C ASN A 294 -21.70 16.37 -15.58
N GLU A 295 -22.00 17.08 -14.48
CA GLU A 295 -22.33 16.48 -13.18
C GLU A 295 -23.71 16.93 -12.64
N THR A 296 -24.54 17.58 -13.47
CA THR A 296 -25.93 17.95 -13.13
C THR A 296 -26.86 17.68 -14.31
N ARG A 297 -27.99 17.00 -14.06
CA ARG A 297 -28.98 16.66 -15.09
C ARG A 297 -30.40 16.86 -14.60
N ALA A 298 -31.31 17.23 -15.49
CA ALA A 298 -32.75 17.18 -15.27
C ALA A 298 -33.30 15.85 -15.80
N VAL A 299 -34.11 15.16 -15.00
CA VAL A 299 -34.80 13.92 -15.39
C VAL A 299 -36.31 14.13 -15.35
N PHE A 300 -37.01 13.70 -16.38
CA PHE A 300 -38.46 13.82 -16.44
C PHE A 300 -39.11 13.05 -15.28
N LYS A 301 -40.03 13.71 -14.57
CA LYS A 301 -40.77 13.12 -13.45
C LYS A 301 -42.18 12.72 -13.88
N LYS A 302 -42.94 13.69 -14.40
CA LYS A 302 -44.34 13.53 -14.79
C LYS A 302 -44.85 14.72 -15.59
N TRP A 303 -45.97 14.53 -16.26
CA TRP A 303 -46.82 15.60 -16.80
C TRP A 303 -47.78 16.13 -15.72
N THR A 304 -48.13 17.41 -15.81
CA THR A 304 -49.15 18.08 -14.99
C THR A 304 -49.94 19.11 -15.83
N GLY A 305 -50.90 19.81 -15.22
CA GLY A 305 -51.81 20.75 -15.90
C GLY A 305 -53.19 20.12 -16.11
N SER A 306 -53.70 20.16 -17.33
CA SER A 306 -54.99 19.57 -17.70
C SER A 306 -55.03 18.05 -17.56
N ILE A 307 -53.87 17.39 -17.52
CA ILE A 307 -53.71 15.95 -17.30
C ILE A 307 -52.53 15.68 -16.36
N THR A 308 -52.52 14.50 -15.74
CA THR A 308 -51.37 14.00 -14.97
C THR A 308 -50.98 12.62 -15.47
N ALA A 309 -49.69 12.42 -15.77
CA ALA A 309 -49.17 11.13 -16.23
C ALA A 309 -47.68 11.00 -15.93
N GLU A 310 -47.21 9.81 -15.53
CA GLU A 310 -45.81 9.55 -15.19
C GLU A 310 -44.99 9.04 -16.38
N THR A 311 -45.64 8.68 -17.48
CA THR A 311 -44.96 8.24 -18.70
C THR A 311 -44.54 9.43 -19.56
N PRO A 312 -43.34 9.40 -20.15
CA PRO A 312 -42.82 10.52 -20.96
C PRO A 312 -43.55 10.70 -22.29
N VAL A 313 -44.27 9.67 -22.74
CA VAL A 313 -45.15 9.69 -23.91
C VAL A 313 -46.54 9.26 -23.48
N ILE A 314 -47.55 9.97 -23.95
CA ILE A 314 -48.97 9.79 -23.61
C ILE A 314 -49.85 9.96 -24.84
N LYS A 315 -50.95 9.21 -24.90
CA LYS A 315 -52.00 9.37 -25.91
C LYS A 315 -53.26 9.88 -25.25
N ILE A 316 -53.82 10.97 -25.76
CA ILE A 316 -55.00 11.62 -25.16
C ILE A 316 -56.03 11.94 -26.22
N ARG A 317 -57.31 11.85 -25.85
CA ARG A 317 -58.43 12.32 -26.67
C ARG A 317 -58.70 13.79 -26.35
N VAL A 318 -58.62 14.67 -27.34
CA VAL A 318 -58.81 16.11 -27.20
C VAL A 318 -60.30 16.42 -27.22
N LEU A 319 -60.90 16.74 -26.07
CA LEU A 319 -62.33 17.06 -25.96
C LEU A 319 -62.60 18.56 -25.75
N GLY A 320 -61.54 19.33 -25.51
CA GLY A 320 -61.50 20.78 -25.26
C GLY A 320 -60.04 21.25 -25.20
N ASP A 321 -59.81 22.52 -24.88
CA ASP A 321 -58.48 23.11 -24.76
C ASP A 321 -57.68 22.50 -23.59
N LEU A 322 -56.40 22.19 -23.83
CA LEU A 322 -55.52 21.54 -22.86
C LEU A 322 -54.19 22.30 -22.70
N THR A 323 -53.74 22.47 -21.46
CA THR A 323 -52.38 22.94 -21.14
C THR A 323 -51.67 21.88 -20.32
N ILE A 324 -50.56 21.37 -20.85
CA ILE A 324 -49.84 20.21 -20.31
C ILE A 324 -48.38 20.63 -20.08
N ILE A 325 -47.87 20.40 -18.88
CA ILE A 325 -46.56 20.90 -18.45
C ILE A 325 -45.70 19.73 -17.98
N ALA A 326 -44.50 19.58 -18.50
CA ALA A 326 -43.53 18.61 -18.01
C ALA A 326 -42.91 19.08 -16.70
N VAL A 327 -42.93 18.21 -15.69
CA VAL A 327 -42.26 18.39 -14.41
C VAL A 327 -40.98 17.56 -14.42
N TRP A 328 -39.89 18.16 -13.95
CA TRP A 328 -38.55 17.57 -13.94
C TRP A 328 -37.98 17.52 -12.53
N GLU A 329 -37.14 16.53 -12.26
CA GLU A 329 -36.30 16.46 -11.08
C GLU A 329 -34.85 16.76 -11.44
N ILE A 330 -34.22 17.66 -10.71
CA ILE A 330 -32.79 17.91 -10.84
C ILE A 330 -32.05 16.81 -10.08
N GLN A 331 -30.99 16.29 -10.69
CA GLN A 331 -30.09 15.32 -10.09
C GLN A 331 -28.64 15.79 -10.21
N HIS A 332 -27.85 15.55 -9.17
CA HIS A 332 -26.41 15.80 -9.18
C HIS A 332 -25.63 14.51 -9.03
N TYR A 333 -24.47 14.45 -9.68
CA TYR A 333 -23.56 13.32 -9.53
C TYR A 333 -22.75 13.47 -8.24
N VAL A 334 -22.74 12.41 -7.43
CA VAL A 334 -21.91 12.33 -6.23
C VAL A 334 -20.79 11.34 -6.50
N ARG A 335 -19.54 11.84 -6.47
CA ARG A 335 -18.31 11.07 -6.67
C ARG A 335 -17.69 10.74 -5.31
N ILE A 336 -17.49 9.47 -5.05
CA ILE A 336 -16.93 8.94 -3.80
C ILE A 336 -15.65 8.15 -4.13
N GLU A 337 -14.53 8.60 -3.59
CA GLU A 337 -13.19 8.05 -3.84
C GLU A 337 -12.63 7.44 -2.55
N THR A 338 -12.62 6.11 -2.47
CA THR A 338 -12.15 5.36 -1.30
C THR A 338 -11.12 4.30 -1.69
N PRO A 339 -9.82 4.63 -1.74
CA PRO A 339 -8.81 3.77 -2.35
C PRO A 339 -8.56 2.44 -1.63
N TYR A 340 -8.96 2.30 -0.36
CA TYR A 340 -8.61 1.15 0.49
C TYR A 340 -9.80 0.39 1.07
N SER A 341 -11.00 0.97 1.08
CA SER A 341 -12.16 0.40 1.76
C SER A 341 -13.43 0.66 0.94
N GLN A 342 -14.37 -0.28 0.99
CA GLN A 342 -15.66 -0.13 0.34
C GLN A 342 -16.56 0.82 1.13
N VAL A 343 -17.51 1.43 0.43
CA VAL A 343 -18.54 2.30 0.99
C VAL A 343 -19.92 1.68 0.80
N ASN A 344 -20.85 1.97 1.70
CA ASN A 344 -22.25 1.55 1.59
C ASN A 344 -22.98 2.19 0.39
N VAL A 345 -22.49 3.34 -0.08
CA VAL A 345 -23.07 4.10 -1.20
C VAL A 345 -22.00 4.33 -2.25
N SER A 346 -22.24 3.85 -3.48
CA SER A 346 -21.35 4.05 -4.62
C SER A 346 -21.57 5.40 -5.33
N SER A 347 -20.60 5.81 -6.14
CA SER A 347 -20.69 7.02 -6.96
C SER A 347 -21.84 6.91 -7.97
N ARG A 348 -22.84 7.79 -7.88
CA ARG A 348 -24.03 7.80 -8.75
C ARG A 348 -24.77 9.14 -8.72
N TRP A 349 -25.83 9.24 -9.52
CA TRP A 349 -26.76 10.38 -9.54
C TRP A 349 -27.74 10.28 -8.38
N PHE A 350 -28.00 11.43 -7.74
CA PHE A 350 -28.98 11.60 -6.67
C PHE A 350 -29.86 12.81 -6.95
N THR A 351 -31.14 12.71 -6.58
CA THR A 351 -32.08 13.83 -6.68
C THR A 351 -31.65 14.97 -5.76
N GLU A 352 -31.77 16.19 -6.24
CA GLU A 352 -31.47 17.40 -5.49
C GLU A 352 -32.24 17.41 -4.16
N ASN A 353 -31.59 17.89 -3.11
CA ASN A 353 -32.07 17.90 -1.73
C ASN A 353 -32.25 16.52 -1.07
N THR A 354 -31.84 15.43 -1.72
CA THR A 354 -31.77 14.12 -1.05
C THR A 354 -30.63 14.10 -0.03
N GLU A 355 -30.89 13.58 1.17
CA GLU A 355 -29.85 13.28 2.15
C GLU A 355 -29.32 11.86 1.94
N ILE A 356 -28.00 11.72 1.89
CA ILE A 356 -27.34 10.42 1.77
C ILE A 356 -26.38 10.23 2.95
N VAL A 357 -26.32 9.00 3.45
CA VAL A 357 -25.40 8.59 4.51
C VAL A 357 -24.29 7.73 3.89
N VAL A 358 -23.07 8.27 3.87
CA VAL A 358 -21.89 7.58 3.34
C VAL A 358 -21.06 7.07 4.50
N SER A 359 -20.85 5.76 4.57
CA SER A 359 -20.07 5.09 5.62
C SER A 359 -19.06 4.12 5.02
N LEU A 360 -17.83 4.15 5.51
CA LEU A 360 -16.83 3.13 5.20
C LEU A 360 -17.18 1.80 5.87
N LYS A 361 -16.98 0.69 5.15
CA LYS A 361 -17.13 -0.67 5.69
C LYS A 361 -16.04 -0.98 6.72
N GLU A 362 -14.80 -0.64 6.38
CA GLU A 362 -13.63 -0.80 7.26
C GLU A 362 -12.95 0.55 7.44
N THR A 363 -12.57 0.89 8.68
CA THR A 363 -11.78 2.08 9.02
C THR A 363 -10.30 1.79 9.19
N VAL A 364 -9.95 0.50 9.29
CA VAL A 364 -8.57 0.00 9.33
C VAL A 364 -8.47 -1.19 8.39
N VAL A 365 -7.57 -1.11 7.42
CA VAL A 365 -7.37 -2.13 6.39
C VAL A 365 -5.98 -2.75 6.56
N TYR A 366 -5.95 -4.05 6.84
CA TYR A 366 -4.72 -4.81 7.08
C TYR A 366 -4.25 -5.52 5.80
N TYR A 367 -2.95 -5.38 5.49
CA TYR A 367 -2.33 -6.04 4.33
C TYR A 367 -1.62 -7.35 4.68
N ASN A 368 -1.66 -7.77 5.95
CA ASN A 368 -1.00 -8.98 6.46
C ASN A 368 0.51 -9.09 6.19
N ASN A 369 1.16 -7.97 5.89
CA ASN A 369 2.61 -7.87 5.64
C ASN A 369 3.28 -6.84 6.58
N GLY A 370 2.68 -6.59 7.75
CA GLY A 370 3.12 -5.54 8.67
C GLY A 370 2.76 -4.12 8.21
N THR A 371 1.90 -3.95 7.21
CA THR A 371 1.37 -2.64 6.78
C THR A 371 -0.14 -2.57 7.02
N ARG A 372 -0.63 -1.42 7.49
CA ARG A 372 -2.06 -1.11 7.54
C ARG A 372 -2.36 0.31 7.09
N ARG A 373 -3.59 0.53 6.62
CA ARG A 373 -4.14 1.86 6.33
C ARG A 373 -5.17 2.20 7.40
N VAL A 374 -5.07 3.39 7.98
CA VAL A 374 -6.00 3.89 8.98
C VAL A 374 -6.70 5.12 8.41
N PHE A 375 -8.03 5.09 8.43
CA PHE A 375 -8.84 6.22 8.01
C PHE A 375 -8.58 7.43 8.91
N VAL A 376 -8.39 8.59 8.29
CA VAL A 376 -8.11 9.86 8.97
C VAL A 376 -9.33 10.78 8.94
N GLY A 377 -10.05 10.77 7.83
CA GLY A 377 -11.19 11.66 7.60
C GLY A 377 -11.60 11.72 6.13
N TRP A 378 -12.68 12.42 5.85
CA TRP A 378 -13.15 12.79 4.52
C TRP A 378 -12.66 14.19 4.14
N THR A 379 -12.42 14.41 2.85
CA THR A 379 -12.18 15.72 2.25
C THR A 379 -12.89 15.89 0.90
N GLY A 380 -12.75 17.06 0.27
CA GLY A 380 -13.40 17.43 -0.98
C GLY A 380 -14.53 18.43 -0.74
N SER A 381 -15.78 17.99 -0.90
CA SER A 381 -16.97 18.82 -0.68
C SER A 381 -17.35 18.99 0.79
N LEU A 382 -16.76 18.19 1.70
CA LEU A 382 -16.86 18.34 3.14
C LEU A 382 -15.56 17.90 3.80
N ASN A 383 -15.33 18.32 5.05
CA ASN A 383 -14.27 17.78 5.90
C ASN A 383 -14.89 17.17 7.16
N SER A 384 -14.55 15.92 7.46
CA SER A 384 -15.04 15.21 8.65
C SER A 384 -14.04 14.13 9.08
N SER A 385 -13.80 13.98 10.39
CA SER A 385 -13.00 12.88 10.93
C SER A 385 -13.82 11.60 11.18
N SER A 386 -15.16 11.69 11.08
CA SER A 386 -16.04 10.54 11.24
C SER A 386 -16.00 9.63 10.00
N PRO A 387 -15.92 8.29 10.16
CA PRO A 387 -16.00 7.36 9.02
C PRO A 387 -17.38 7.34 8.36
N THR A 388 -18.40 7.90 9.03
CA THR A 388 -19.76 8.06 8.52
C THR A 388 -20.10 9.55 8.41
N VAL A 389 -20.59 9.96 7.25
CA VAL A 389 -20.99 11.34 6.96
C VAL A 389 -22.38 11.38 6.36
N VAL A 390 -23.17 12.38 6.76
CA VAL A 390 -24.48 12.68 6.19
C VAL A 390 -24.33 13.92 5.32
N VAL A 391 -24.75 13.85 4.06
CA VAL A 391 -24.65 14.97 3.12
C VAL A 391 -25.97 15.19 2.39
N SER A 392 -26.38 16.45 2.31
CA SER A 392 -27.51 16.88 1.48
C SER A 392 -27.01 17.23 0.08
N VAL A 393 -27.57 16.58 -0.94
CA VAL A 393 -27.13 16.75 -2.34
C VAL A 393 -27.78 17.99 -2.94
N THR A 394 -27.19 19.16 -2.71
CA THR A 394 -27.65 20.45 -3.27
C THR A 394 -26.87 20.89 -4.51
N LYS A 395 -25.79 20.18 -4.83
CA LYS A 395 -24.89 20.41 -5.98
C LYS A 395 -24.06 19.14 -6.22
N PRO A 396 -23.25 19.06 -7.29
CA PRO A 396 -22.29 17.97 -7.44
C PRO A 396 -21.34 17.88 -6.24
N LEU A 397 -21.15 16.68 -5.71
CA LEU A 397 -20.31 16.44 -4.53
C LEU A 397 -19.14 15.50 -4.86
N LYS A 398 -17.97 15.81 -4.31
CA LYS A 398 -16.79 14.95 -4.34
C LYS A 398 -16.37 14.62 -2.91
N LEU A 399 -16.44 13.35 -2.52
CA LEU A 399 -16.03 12.86 -1.21
C LEU A 399 -14.79 11.97 -1.38
N ILE A 400 -13.70 12.33 -0.72
CA ILE A 400 -12.43 11.61 -0.79
C ILE A 400 -12.07 11.13 0.61
N ALA A 401 -11.90 9.82 0.80
CA ALA A 401 -11.43 9.28 2.07
C ALA A 401 -9.90 9.44 2.17
N LEU A 402 -9.44 10.10 3.23
CA LEU A 402 -8.04 10.27 3.59
C LEU A 402 -7.60 9.15 4.51
N TRP A 403 -6.39 8.65 4.27
CA TRP A 403 -5.82 7.52 4.98
C TRP A 403 -4.36 7.80 5.32
N LYS A 404 -3.93 7.37 6.50
CA LYS A 404 -2.52 7.30 6.87
C LYS A 404 -2.02 5.87 6.80
N THR A 405 -0.74 5.70 6.46
CA THR A 405 -0.06 4.41 6.49
C THR A 405 0.57 4.20 7.85
N GLN A 406 0.40 3.01 8.41
CA GLN A 406 1.14 2.58 9.59
C GLN A 406 1.91 1.29 9.29
N TYR A 407 3.08 1.16 9.92
CA TYR A 407 3.90 -0.04 9.85
C TYR A 407 4.00 -0.69 11.24
N TRP A 408 4.01 -2.02 11.27
CA TRP A 408 4.27 -2.79 12.47
C TRP A 408 5.75 -2.73 12.80
N ILE A 409 6.06 -2.27 14.02
CA ILE A 409 7.39 -2.29 14.60
C ILE A 409 7.37 -3.31 15.71
N GLU A 410 8.21 -4.33 15.58
CA GLU A 410 8.41 -5.34 16.60
C GLU A 410 9.72 -5.04 17.33
N VAL A 411 9.69 -5.08 18.66
CA VAL A 411 10.87 -4.84 19.49
C VAL A 411 11.10 -5.99 20.45
N ASN A 412 12.34 -6.45 20.57
CA ASN A 412 12.75 -7.52 21.46
C ASN A 412 14.04 -7.14 22.20
N GLY A 413 13.91 -6.90 23.51
CA GLY A 413 15.01 -6.66 24.45
C GLY A 413 15.15 -7.82 25.43
N LEU A 414 15.70 -8.95 24.98
CA LEU A 414 15.73 -10.22 25.73
C LEU A 414 16.13 -10.08 27.22
N TYR A 415 17.17 -9.30 27.51
CA TYR A 415 17.72 -9.16 28.88
C TYR A 415 17.38 -7.82 29.56
N SER A 416 16.96 -6.82 28.79
CA SER A 416 16.57 -5.50 29.33
C SER A 416 15.33 -5.01 28.59
N PRO A 417 14.30 -4.52 29.32
CA PRO A 417 13.14 -3.89 28.71
C PRO A 417 13.53 -2.78 27.73
N VAL A 418 12.73 -2.64 26.68
CA VAL A 418 12.80 -1.55 25.70
C VAL A 418 11.73 -0.52 26.08
N ASN A 419 12.05 0.77 25.98
CA ASN A 419 11.15 1.87 26.34
C ASN A 419 9.84 1.95 25.53
N ILE A 420 9.79 1.29 24.37
CA ILE A 420 8.61 1.20 23.52
C ILE A 420 8.08 -0.23 23.46
N THR A 421 6.80 -0.37 23.16
CA THR A 421 6.17 -1.68 22.93
C THR A 421 6.06 -1.98 21.43
N SER A 422 6.04 -3.27 21.09
CA SER A 422 5.70 -3.71 19.73
C SER A 422 4.31 -3.20 19.35
N GLY A 423 4.16 -2.63 18.16
CA GLY A 423 2.94 -1.93 17.80
C GLY A 423 2.95 -1.29 16.42
N TRP A 424 1.86 -0.59 16.11
CA TRP A 424 1.67 0.12 14.84
C TRP A 424 2.05 1.59 14.97
N TYR A 425 2.98 2.04 14.13
CA TYR A 425 3.47 3.41 14.13
C TYR A 425 3.24 4.10 12.78
N ASP A 426 2.98 5.40 12.82
CA ASP A 426 2.74 6.21 11.62
C ASP A 426 3.97 6.24 10.71
N ARG A 427 3.76 6.07 9.40
CA ARG A 427 4.83 6.21 8.40
C ARG A 427 5.46 7.60 8.54
N TYR A 428 6.79 7.62 8.53
CA TYR A 428 7.65 8.80 8.75
C TYR A 428 7.68 9.36 10.17
N SER A 429 7.00 8.73 11.14
CA SER A 429 7.23 9.04 12.55
C SER A 429 8.67 8.70 12.95
N ARG A 430 9.22 9.50 13.88
CA ARG A 430 10.54 9.29 14.48
C ARG A 430 10.35 8.57 15.80
N LEU A 431 11.04 7.46 15.99
CA LEU A 431 11.06 6.72 17.26
C LEU A 431 12.45 6.79 17.87
N VAL A 432 12.50 6.99 19.19
CA VAL A 432 13.71 6.92 20.00
C VAL A 432 13.59 5.66 20.85
N VAL A 433 14.36 4.64 20.49
CA VAL A 433 14.30 3.29 21.08
C VAL A 433 15.51 3.10 21.98
N PHE A 434 15.31 2.73 23.25
CA PHE A 434 16.43 2.44 24.13
C PHE A 434 16.14 1.29 25.11
N LEU A 435 17.22 0.62 25.51
CA LEU A 435 17.26 -0.35 26.59
C LEU A 435 17.42 0.38 27.91
N GLU A 436 16.64 0.00 28.92
CA GLU A 436 16.78 0.55 30.28
C GLU A 436 18.16 0.31 30.89
N LYS A 437 18.78 -0.84 30.59
CA LYS A 437 20.12 -1.21 31.04
C LYS A 437 20.92 -1.74 29.86
N GLU A 438 22.14 -1.24 29.68
CA GLU A 438 23.09 -1.78 28.68
C GLU A 438 23.94 -2.93 29.22
N VAL A 439 23.96 -3.09 30.55
CA VAL A 439 24.66 -4.17 31.24
C VAL A 439 23.67 -4.85 32.18
N VAL A 440 23.52 -6.16 32.01
CA VAL A 440 22.69 -6.99 32.89
C VAL A 440 23.60 -8.02 33.53
N ASP A 441 23.86 -7.85 34.81
CA ASP A 441 24.68 -8.74 35.63
C ASP A 441 23.79 -9.82 36.26
N PHE A 442 24.15 -11.09 36.08
CA PHE A 442 23.43 -12.22 36.65
C PHE A 442 23.88 -12.57 38.07
N SER A 443 24.81 -11.82 38.65
CA SER A 443 25.36 -12.00 40.01
C SER A 443 26.05 -13.34 40.25
N ASN A 444 26.46 -14.02 39.18
CA ASN A 444 27.15 -15.31 39.20
C ASN A 444 28.46 -15.25 38.40
N HIS A 445 29.15 -14.11 38.43
CA HIS A 445 30.34 -13.84 37.61
C HIS A 445 30.10 -13.93 36.09
N THR A 446 28.83 -13.84 35.66
CA THR A 446 28.43 -13.73 34.27
C THR A 446 27.57 -12.48 34.09
N ARG A 447 27.81 -11.74 33.01
CA ARG A 447 26.95 -10.64 32.60
C ARG A 447 26.74 -10.66 31.09
N VAL A 448 25.71 -9.99 30.64
CA VAL A 448 25.54 -9.67 29.22
C VAL A 448 25.62 -8.16 29.03
N VAL A 449 26.30 -7.75 27.98
CA VAL A 449 26.46 -6.36 27.60
C VAL A 449 25.88 -6.16 26.22
N PHE A 450 25.11 -5.10 26.06
CA PHE A 450 24.57 -4.70 24.77
C PHE A 450 25.73 -4.52 23.77
N ASP A 451 25.64 -5.21 22.63
CA ASP A 451 26.62 -5.06 21.53
C ASP A 451 26.06 -4.09 20.47
N LYS A 452 24.87 -4.41 19.95
CA LYS A 452 24.22 -3.63 18.88
C LYS A 452 22.76 -4.05 18.71
N TRP A 453 21.99 -3.23 18.01
CA TRP A 453 20.69 -3.60 17.47
C TRP A 453 20.84 -4.48 16.22
N SER A 454 19.79 -5.22 15.85
CA SER A 454 19.70 -6.00 14.61
C SER A 454 19.93 -5.18 13.33
N THR A 455 19.77 -3.86 13.42
CA THR A 455 20.08 -2.89 12.35
C THR A 455 21.58 -2.65 12.17
N GLY A 456 22.42 -3.14 13.09
CA GLY A 456 23.86 -2.90 13.14
C GLY A 456 24.28 -1.71 14.00
N SER A 457 23.34 -0.88 14.48
CA SER A 457 23.66 0.29 15.31
C SER A 457 24.07 -0.09 16.73
N ARG A 458 25.16 0.51 17.22
CA ARG A 458 25.64 0.39 18.62
C ARG A 458 25.08 1.48 19.55
N SER A 459 24.25 2.38 19.02
CA SER A 459 23.71 3.51 19.80
C SER A 459 22.52 3.09 20.65
N ASN A 460 22.53 3.53 21.90
CA ASN A 460 21.43 3.41 22.83
C ASN A 460 21.33 4.76 23.59
N PRO A 461 20.38 5.64 23.24
CA PRO A 461 19.22 5.43 22.39
C PRO A 461 19.53 5.28 20.89
N LEU A 462 18.69 4.50 20.20
CA LEU A 462 18.61 4.31 18.76
C LEU A 462 17.47 5.18 18.18
N GLU A 463 17.81 6.08 17.26
CA GLU A 463 16.82 6.84 16.51
C GLU A 463 16.48 6.15 15.19
N ILE A 464 15.18 5.96 14.91
CA ILE A 464 14.69 5.40 13.64
C ILE A 464 13.57 6.24 13.04
N VAL A 465 13.48 6.23 11.72
CA VAL A 465 12.33 6.75 10.96
C VAL A 465 11.54 5.57 10.41
N VAL A 466 10.24 5.52 10.74
CA VAL A 466 9.35 4.42 10.36
C VAL A 466 9.02 4.49 8.87
N THR A 467 9.79 3.80 8.03
CA THR A 467 9.63 3.79 6.56
C THR A 467 9.07 2.50 6.00
N LYS A 468 9.16 1.41 6.76
CA LYS A 468 8.70 0.06 6.44
C LYS A 468 8.49 -0.74 7.74
N PRO A 469 7.84 -1.92 7.70
CA PRO A 469 7.80 -2.83 8.84
C PRO A 469 9.23 -3.21 9.25
N LEU A 470 9.48 -3.30 10.56
CA LEU A 470 10.83 -3.50 11.10
C LEU A 470 10.79 -4.28 12.41
N THR A 471 11.67 -5.27 12.53
CA THR A 471 11.93 -5.99 13.78
C THR A 471 13.27 -5.55 14.35
N LEU A 472 13.24 -4.93 15.52
CA LEU A 472 14.40 -4.49 16.28
C LEU A 472 14.70 -5.52 17.38
N VAL A 473 15.86 -6.15 17.28
CA VAL A 473 16.34 -7.09 18.29
C VAL A 473 17.60 -6.52 18.90
N ALA A 474 17.66 -6.41 20.23
CA ALA A 474 18.90 -6.10 20.93
C ALA A 474 19.79 -7.35 20.93
N LEU A 475 20.99 -7.23 20.36
CA LEU A 475 22.00 -8.27 20.36
C LEU A 475 22.98 -8.01 21.50
N TRP A 476 23.30 -9.08 22.22
CA TRP A 476 24.08 -9.02 23.44
C TRP A 476 25.32 -9.88 23.29
N ARG A 477 26.44 -9.42 23.84
CA ARG A 477 27.63 -10.25 24.06
C ARG A 477 27.65 -10.71 25.51
N LYS A 478 28.02 -11.96 25.72
CA LYS A 478 28.20 -12.53 27.06
C LYS A 478 29.62 -12.22 27.52
N GLU A 479 29.78 -11.84 28.78
CA GLU A 479 31.07 -11.59 29.42
C GLU A 479 31.16 -12.36 30.74
N TYR A 480 32.36 -12.86 31.04
CA TYR A 480 32.67 -13.58 32.28
C TYR A 480 33.70 -12.82 33.11
N TRP A 481 33.55 -12.86 34.43
CA TRP A 481 34.50 -12.28 35.35
C TRP A 481 35.70 -13.20 35.49
N ILE A 482 36.89 -12.67 35.22
CA ILE A 482 38.16 -13.36 35.43
C ILE A 482 38.79 -12.76 36.67
N GLU A 483 39.02 -13.62 37.67
CA GLU A 483 39.70 -13.23 38.89
C GLU A 483 41.18 -13.60 38.81
N VAL A 484 42.05 -12.60 38.82
CA VAL A 484 43.50 -12.79 38.81
C VAL A 484 44.04 -12.58 40.23
N VAL A 485 44.50 -13.68 40.84
CA VAL A 485 45.14 -13.68 42.16
C VAL A 485 46.64 -13.49 41.99
N ASP A 486 47.10 -12.24 42.07
CA ASP A 486 48.49 -11.85 41.84
C ASP A 486 49.12 -11.11 43.04
N PRO A 487 49.47 -11.82 44.13
CA PRO A 487 50.02 -11.21 45.33
C PRO A 487 51.40 -10.55 45.12
N LEU A 488 52.15 -10.94 44.08
CA LEU A 488 53.47 -10.38 43.78
C LEU A 488 53.45 -9.30 42.68
N SER A 489 52.27 -8.98 42.12
CA SER A 489 52.13 -7.99 41.03
C SER A 489 53.02 -8.29 39.82
N ILE A 490 53.07 -9.55 39.39
CA ILE A 490 53.89 -10.05 38.28
C ILE A 490 53.10 -10.52 37.05
N VAL A 491 51.77 -10.36 37.04
CA VAL A 491 50.90 -10.73 35.94
C VAL A 491 50.44 -9.47 35.19
N GLN A 492 50.51 -9.46 33.86
CA GLN A 492 50.11 -8.28 33.06
C GLN A 492 48.60 -8.06 33.04
N VAL A 493 47.82 -9.15 33.03
CA VAL A 493 46.36 -9.11 32.98
C VAL A 493 45.82 -8.92 34.39
N LYS A 494 44.87 -7.99 34.55
CA LYS A 494 44.18 -7.74 35.82
C LYS A 494 42.82 -8.42 35.84
N SER A 495 42.26 -8.59 37.04
CA SER A 495 40.87 -9.04 37.20
C SER A 495 39.92 -8.10 36.47
N GLY A 496 38.93 -8.67 35.79
CA GLY A 496 37.99 -7.91 34.98
C GLY A 496 37.02 -8.77 34.20
N TRP A 497 36.16 -8.10 33.43
CA TRP A 497 35.18 -8.75 32.57
C TRP A 497 35.74 -8.93 31.16
N PHE A 498 35.66 -10.15 30.65
CA PHE A 498 36.14 -10.51 29.32
C PHE A 498 35.01 -11.15 28.54
N ALA A 499 34.91 -10.86 27.24
CA ALA A 499 33.87 -11.43 26.39
C ALA A 499 34.09 -12.94 26.17
N GLU A 500 33.00 -13.68 26.09
CA GLU A 500 33.01 -15.09 25.75
C GLU A 500 33.74 -15.32 24.40
N ASN A 501 34.51 -16.40 24.34
CA ASN A 501 35.37 -16.79 23.23
C ASN A 501 36.54 -15.82 22.93
N THR A 502 36.80 -14.82 23.79
CA THR A 502 38.06 -14.06 23.68
C THR A 502 39.22 -14.87 24.25
N THR A 503 40.38 -14.76 23.62
CA THR A 503 41.61 -15.36 24.13
C THR A 503 42.42 -14.30 24.85
N ILE A 504 42.69 -14.53 26.13
CA ILE A 504 43.61 -13.70 26.93
C ILE A 504 45.00 -14.32 26.91
N ASN A 505 46.03 -13.46 26.86
CA ASN A 505 47.41 -13.88 26.98
C ASN A 505 47.91 -13.62 28.41
N LEU A 506 48.03 -14.68 29.20
CA LEU A 506 48.58 -14.65 30.54
C LEU A 506 50.09 -14.76 30.46
N LYS A 507 50.79 -13.66 30.71
CA LYS A 507 52.24 -13.56 30.64
C LYS A 507 52.81 -12.99 31.94
N LEU A 508 53.86 -13.64 32.45
CA LEU A 508 54.64 -13.12 33.56
C LEU A 508 55.49 -11.92 33.11
N VAL A 509 55.49 -10.87 33.93
CA VAL A 509 56.42 -9.74 33.79
C VAL A 509 57.83 -10.17 34.21
N ARG A 510 57.93 -11.03 35.22
CA ARG A 510 59.20 -11.58 35.72
C ARG A 510 59.00 -12.99 36.29
N LYS A 511 59.90 -13.91 35.95
CA LYS A 511 59.91 -15.29 36.49
C LYS A 511 60.40 -15.35 37.94
N VAL A 512 61.32 -14.45 38.29
CA VAL A 512 61.98 -14.37 39.59
C VAL A 512 61.65 -13.03 40.24
N VAL A 513 61.14 -13.06 41.46
CA VAL A 513 60.84 -11.89 42.27
C VAL A 513 61.80 -11.86 43.44
N ASP A 514 62.67 -10.85 43.50
CA ASP A 514 63.50 -10.59 44.68
C ASP A 514 62.67 -9.83 45.72
N HIS A 515 62.71 -10.28 46.97
CA HIS A 515 62.00 -9.68 48.10
C HIS A 515 62.88 -8.67 48.86
N SER A 516 64.12 -8.44 48.41
CA SER A 516 65.10 -7.52 49.00
C SER A 516 65.46 -7.84 50.45
N ASN A 517 65.25 -9.08 50.89
CA ASN A 517 65.54 -9.59 52.23
C ASN A 517 66.29 -10.93 52.19
N ASN A 518 67.12 -11.11 51.17
CA ASN A 518 67.85 -12.37 50.88
C ASN A 518 66.92 -13.57 50.63
N THR A 519 65.68 -13.32 50.21
CA THR A 519 64.74 -14.33 49.73
C THR A 519 64.19 -13.96 48.36
N ARG A 520 63.93 -14.97 47.52
CA ARG A 520 63.31 -14.77 46.21
C ARG A 520 62.23 -15.79 45.94
N SER A 521 61.18 -15.41 45.24
CA SER A 521 60.15 -16.32 44.73
C SER A 521 60.41 -16.63 43.27
N ILE A 522 60.34 -17.90 42.92
CA ILE A 522 60.50 -18.39 41.54
C ILE A 522 59.18 -19.01 41.10
N PHE A 523 58.67 -18.55 39.97
CA PHE A 523 57.51 -19.15 39.33
C PHE A 523 57.76 -20.63 38.98
N LEU A 524 56.77 -21.47 39.32
CA LEU A 524 56.75 -22.87 38.92
C LEU A 524 55.73 -23.10 37.78
N TYR A 525 54.47 -22.78 38.03
CA TYR A 525 53.38 -22.99 37.09
C TYR A 525 52.18 -22.09 37.41
N TRP A 526 51.31 -21.88 36.41
CA TRP A 526 49.98 -21.31 36.59
C TRP A 526 48.98 -22.37 37.04
N SER A 527 48.05 -21.99 37.91
CA SER A 527 46.84 -22.76 38.20
C SER A 527 45.63 -21.97 37.72
N ILE A 528 45.05 -22.41 36.61
CA ILE A 528 43.99 -21.72 35.87
C ILE A 528 42.79 -22.65 35.81
N GLY A 529 41.68 -22.29 36.46
CA GLY A 529 40.48 -23.12 36.45
C GLY A 529 40.68 -24.56 36.98
N GLY A 530 41.73 -24.79 37.79
CA GLY A 530 42.10 -26.12 38.29
C GLY A 530 43.16 -26.87 37.47
N GLU A 531 43.52 -26.38 36.28
CA GLU A 531 44.57 -26.97 35.43
C GLU A 531 45.94 -26.31 35.65
N ILE A 532 47.01 -27.06 35.35
CA ILE A 532 48.41 -26.68 35.60
C ILE A 532 49.13 -26.36 34.29
N TYR A 533 49.81 -25.20 34.23
CA TYR A 533 50.58 -24.78 33.07
C TYR A 533 51.99 -24.31 33.47
N GLU A 534 53.04 -25.02 33.06
CA GLU A 534 54.43 -24.72 33.41
C GLU A 534 55.06 -23.59 32.57
N SER A 535 54.42 -23.22 31.46
CA SER A 535 54.89 -22.13 30.59
C SER A 535 54.76 -20.76 31.27
N GLU A 536 55.73 -19.87 31.02
CA GLU A 536 55.67 -18.47 31.49
C GLU A 536 54.60 -17.64 30.77
N GLU A 537 54.11 -18.16 29.64
CA GLU A 537 53.08 -17.57 28.78
C GLU A 537 52.02 -18.62 28.42
N VAL A 538 50.76 -18.30 28.69
CA VAL A 538 49.61 -19.20 28.46
C VAL A 538 48.48 -18.42 27.78
N LEU A 539 47.99 -18.95 26.65
CA LEU A 539 46.80 -18.44 25.99
C LEU A 539 45.57 -19.17 26.52
N VAL A 540 44.60 -18.43 27.05
CA VAL A 540 43.37 -18.99 27.62
C VAL A 540 42.16 -18.41 26.89
N THR A 541 41.34 -19.27 26.34
CA THR A 541 40.05 -18.88 25.76
C THR A 541 38.99 -18.84 26.84
N ILE A 542 38.28 -17.73 26.95
CA ILE A 542 37.28 -17.51 27.99
C ILE A 542 35.95 -18.13 27.56
N THR A 543 35.60 -19.27 28.16
CA THR A 543 34.29 -19.93 27.97
C THR A 543 33.39 -19.79 29.19
N ASP A 544 33.97 -19.57 30.37
CA ASP A 544 33.31 -19.56 31.67
C ASP A 544 34.07 -18.63 32.65
N PRO A 545 33.51 -18.28 33.82
CA PRO A 545 34.26 -17.60 34.87
C PRO A 545 35.42 -18.47 35.36
N ILE A 546 36.63 -17.92 35.37
CA ILE A 546 37.83 -18.64 35.82
C ILE A 546 38.63 -17.81 36.82
N VAL A 547 39.23 -18.53 37.78
CA VAL A 547 40.25 -17.98 38.68
C VAL A 547 41.62 -18.30 38.10
N VAL A 548 42.43 -17.27 37.91
CA VAL A 548 43.81 -17.34 37.46
C VAL A 548 44.70 -17.10 38.67
N SER A 549 45.52 -18.09 39.01
CA SER A 549 46.53 -17.99 40.05
C SER A 549 47.84 -18.60 39.57
N TYR A 550 48.93 -18.40 40.32
CA TYR A 550 50.20 -19.04 40.03
C TYR A 550 50.85 -19.54 41.31
N VAL A 551 51.67 -20.57 41.16
CA VAL A 551 52.43 -21.17 42.25
C VAL A 551 53.89 -20.76 42.12
N THR A 552 54.45 -20.28 43.21
CA THR A 552 55.87 -19.97 43.32
C THR A 552 56.54 -20.83 44.38
N VAL A 553 57.84 -21.04 44.22
CA VAL A 553 58.71 -21.63 45.25
C VAL A 553 59.68 -20.58 45.78
N LYS A 554 59.88 -20.58 47.10
CA LYS A 554 60.79 -19.65 47.78
C LYS A 554 62.20 -20.21 47.90
N GLU A 555 63.18 -19.41 47.52
CA GLU A 555 64.61 -19.65 47.69
C GLU A 555 65.22 -18.64 48.67
N TYR A 556 66.31 -19.08 49.31
CA TYR A 556 67.05 -18.33 50.32
C TYR A 556 68.50 -18.20 49.89
N LEU A 557 69.05 -16.99 49.99
CA LEU A 557 70.47 -16.75 49.74
C LEU A 557 71.27 -17.37 50.89
N CYS A 558 72.18 -18.25 50.54
CA CYS A 558 73.08 -18.93 51.46
C CYS A 558 74.51 -18.53 51.12
N SER A 559 75.24 -18.02 52.11
CA SER A 559 76.66 -17.70 51.99
C SER A 559 77.47 -18.83 52.60
N ILE A 560 78.16 -19.58 51.76
CA ILE A 560 78.84 -20.82 52.14
C ILE A 560 80.35 -20.60 52.05
N SER A 561 81.05 -20.74 53.17
CA SER A 561 82.50 -20.85 53.20
C SER A 561 82.91 -22.29 53.52
N VAL A 562 84.13 -22.67 53.15
CA VAL A 562 84.69 -23.98 53.49
C VAL A 562 86.00 -23.75 54.25
N VAL A 563 86.16 -24.46 55.37
CA VAL A 563 87.33 -24.35 56.24
C VAL A 563 87.90 -25.72 56.56
N ASP A 564 89.18 -25.78 56.93
CA ASP A 564 89.79 -26.99 57.50
C ASP A 564 89.52 -27.10 59.02
N LEU A 565 90.06 -28.14 59.67
CA LEU A 565 89.90 -28.37 61.11
C LEU A 565 90.57 -27.29 61.97
N GLU A 566 91.49 -26.51 61.41
CA GLU A 566 92.14 -25.37 62.04
C GLU A 566 91.42 -24.04 61.75
N ASN A 567 90.25 -24.08 61.11
CA ASN A 567 89.42 -22.93 60.74
C ASN A 567 90.07 -21.99 59.71
N GLU A 568 91.05 -22.48 58.93
CA GLU A 568 91.60 -21.75 57.79
C GLU A 568 90.74 -22.01 56.52
N THR A 569 90.51 -20.97 55.73
CA THR A 569 89.68 -21.07 54.51
C THR A 569 90.30 -22.00 53.46
N LEU A 570 89.45 -22.81 52.83
CA LEU A 570 89.79 -23.68 51.72
C LEU A 570 89.05 -23.23 50.45
N LYS A 571 89.72 -23.34 49.31
CA LYS A 571 89.03 -23.30 48.02
C LYS A 571 88.41 -24.67 47.79
N ALA A 572 87.11 -24.74 47.49
CA ALA A 572 86.40 -26.01 47.40
C ALA A 572 85.21 -25.99 46.44
N ASN A 573 84.88 -27.16 45.91
CA ASN A 573 83.68 -27.45 45.16
C ASN A 573 82.81 -28.41 45.97
N LEU A 574 81.61 -27.97 46.33
CA LEU A 574 80.63 -28.78 47.04
C LEU A 574 79.52 -29.21 46.09
N LYS A 575 79.01 -30.42 46.27
CA LYS A 575 77.79 -30.91 45.63
C LYS A 575 76.73 -31.11 46.69
N LEU A 576 75.68 -30.31 46.60
CA LEU A 576 74.52 -30.32 47.48
C LEU A 576 73.36 -31.00 46.77
N VAL A 577 72.66 -31.90 47.45
CA VAL A 577 71.50 -32.61 46.91
C VAL A 577 70.32 -32.50 47.85
N ARG A 578 69.15 -32.21 47.30
CA ARG A 578 67.86 -32.31 47.99
C ARG A 578 66.84 -32.91 47.05
N GLU A 579 66.27 -34.07 47.41
CA GLU A 579 65.31 -34.78 46.55
C GLU A 579 65.88 -34.95 45.13
N ASN A 580 65.24 -34.39 44.11
CA ASN A 580 65.68 -34.43 42.71
C ASN A 580 66.55 -33.21 42.30
N LEU A 581 66.87 -32.31 43.22
CA LEU A 581 67.65 -31.10 42.95
C LEU A 581 69.11 -31.34 43.32
N GLU A 582 69.99 -31.06 42.37
CA GLU A 582 71.44 -31.10 42.55
C GLU A 582 72.02 -29.72 42.27
N VAL A 583 72.85 -29.23 43.18
CA VAL A 583 73.46 -27.91 43.08
C VAL A 583 74.94 -28.02 43.42
N SER A 584 75.80 -27.50 42.52
CA SER A 584 77.24 -27.42 42.75
C SER A 584 77.63 -26.01 43.19
N VAL A 585 78.38 -25.91 44.29
CA VAL A 585 78.87 -24.65 44.86
C VAL A 585 80.37 -24.59 44.68
N ASN A 586 80.87 -23.62 43.91
CA ASN A 586 82.30 -23.39 43.73
C ASN A 586 82.75 -22.20 44.58
N ILE A 587 83.67 -22.46 45.50
CA ILE A 587 84.21 -21.50 46.47
C ILE A 587 85.67 -21.25 46.08
N SER A 588 85.89 -20.17 45.34
CA SER A 588 87.20 -19.80 44.81
C SER A 588 87.98 -18.87 45.75
N SER A 589 87.28 -18.07 46.58
CA SER A 589 87.86 -17.18 47.60
C SER A 589 86.85 -16.84 48.70
N GLY A 590 87.18 -17.13 49.96
CA GLY A 590 86.35 -16.78 51.12
C GLY A 590 85.04 -17.56 51.17
N GLN A 591 83.96 -16.94 50.68
CA GLN A 591 82.61 -17.50 50.68
C GLN A 591 81.98 -17.43 49.28
N ALA A 592 81.08 -18.36 48.98
CA ALA A 592 80.26 -18.35 47.78
C ALA A 592 78.79 -18.16 48.13
N GLU A 593 78.13 -17.25 47.42
CA GLU A 593 76.70 -17.02 47.56
C GLU A 593 75.92 -17.93 46.61
N ILE A 594 74.90 -18.60 47.14
CA ILE A 594 74.05 -19.47 46.35
C ILE A 594 72.61 -19.47 46.83
N TRP A 595 71.68 -19.52 45.89
CA TRP A 595 70.26 -19.62 46.18
C TRP A 595 69.85 -21.08 46.33
N LEU A 596 69.33 -21.42 47.51
CA LEU A 596 68.85 -22.76 47.81
C LEU A 596 67.37 -22.72 48.20
N ARG A 597 66.60 -23.71 47.72
CA ARG A 597 65.21 -23.89 48.12
C ARG A 597 65.12 -24.25 49.60
N ARG A 598 64.01 -23.86 50.23
CA ARG A 598 63.67 -24.24 51.61
C ARG A 598 63.78 -25.76 51.80
N GLY A 599 64.56 -26.23 52.78
CA GLY A 599 64.64 -27.64 53.12
C GLY A 599 66.02 -28.07 53.61
N ILE A 600 66.19 -29.38 53.78
CA ILE A 600 67.45 -29.99 54.20
C ILE A 600 68.22 -30.43 52.95
N TRP A 601 69.44 -29.92 52.79
CA TRP A 601 70.34 -30.24 51.69
C TRP A 601 71.49 -31.12 52.16
N SER A 602 71.72 -32.25 51.51
CA SER A 602 72.81 -33.17 51.83
C SER A 602 74.07 -32.80 51.06
N ILE A 603 75.20 -32.72 51.74
CA ILE A 603 76.52 -32.55 51.12
C ILE A 603 77.00 -33.94 50.70
N VAL A 604 76.77 -34.28 49.44
CA VAL A 604 77.11 -35.61 48.90
C VAL A 604 78.56 -35.68 48.43
N LYS A 605 79.19 -34.54 48.14
CA LYS A 605 80.59 -34.48 47.72
C LYS A 605 81.23 -33.13 48.10
N ALA A 606 82.47 -33.18 48.56
CA ALA A 606 83.27 -31.98 48.83
C ALA A 606 84.71 -32.17 48.34
N LEU A 607 85.09 -31.40 47.34
CA LEU A 607 86.43 -31.41 46.74
C LEU A 607 87.15 -30.11 47.09
N TYR A 608 88.25 -30.17 47.83
CA TYR A 608 89.06 -28.97 48.10
C TYR A 608 90.30 -28.92 47.21
N VAL A 609 90.79 -27.72 46.96
CA VAL A 609 92.02 -27.49 46.18
C VAL A 609 93.22 -27.60 47.10
N LEU A 610 94.07 -28.59 46.86
CA LEU A 610 95.40 -28.68 47.43
C LEU A 610 96.41 -28.01 46.51
N ALA A 611 97.00 -26.90 46.96
CA ALA A 611 98.06 -26.20 46.23
C ALA A 611 99.44 -26.56 46.82
N LEU A 612 100.32 -27.11 45.99
CA LEU A 612 101.69 -27.46 46.38
C LEU A 612 102.65 -27.25 45.20
N ASN A 613 103.74 -26.50 45.40
CA ASN A 613 104.83 -26.32 44.43
C ASN A 613 104.36 -26.02 42.97
N ASN A 614 103.51 -25.01 42.80
CA ASN A 614 102.89 -24.57 41.53
C ASN A 614 101.91 -25.57 40.86
N SER A 615 101.56 -26.66 41.53
CA SER A 615 100.50 -27.59 41.11
C SER A 615 99.29 -27.48 42.04
N SER A 616 98.09 -27.60 41.49
CA SER A 616 96.83 -27.60 42.23
C SER A 616 96.03 -28.87 41.92
N LEU A 617 95.66 -29.63 42.94
CA LEU A 617 94.89 -30.87 42.82
C LEU A 617 93.55 -30.73 43.54
N LEU A 618 92.47 -31.24 42.95
CA LEU A 618 91.18 -31.36 43.63
C LEU A 618 91.14 -32.69 44.39
N ILE A 619 90.95 -32.62 45.71
CA ILE A 619 90.95 -33.76 46.61
C ILE A 619 89.63 -33.83 47.33
N GLU A 620 89.04 -35.02 47.37
CA GLU A 620 87.84 -35.28 48.14
C GLU A 620 88.15 -35.39 49.63
N ALA A 621 87.38 -34.67 50.44
CA ALA A 621 87.43 -34.72 51.89
C ALA A 621 86.02 -34.82 52.47
N GLU A 622 85.88 -35.58 53.56
CA GLU A 622 84.59 -35.69 54.23
C GLU A 622 84.26 -34.41 55.02
N PRO A 623 83.06 -33.84 54.84
CA PRO A 623 82.60 -32.73 55.67
C PRO A 623 82.18 -33.21 57.06
N LEU A 624 82.41 -32.40 58.10
CA LEU A 624 82.00 -32.70 59.47
C LEU A 624 80.47 -32.67 59.61
N GLN A 625 79.84 -31.67 58.99
CA GLN A 625 78.40 -31.59 58.83
C GLN A 625 77.99 -32.14 57.47
N ARG A 626 77.09 -33.12 57.44
CA ARG A 626 76.65 -33.76 56.19
C ARG A 626 75.41 -33.11 55.60
N ASN A 627 74.69 -32.28 56.36
CA ASN A 627 73.43 -31.66 55.95
C ASN A 627 73.41 -30.16 56.27
N LEU A 628 72.72 -29.38 55.44
CA LEU A 628 72.46 -27.96 55.59
C LEU A 628 70.95 -27.72 55.72
N SER A 629 70.51 -27.07 56.80
CA SER A 629 69.10 -26.76 57.05
C SER A 629 68.75 -25.36 56.58
N VAL A 630 68.22 -25.23 55.36
CA VAL A 630 67.88 -23.97 54.73
C VAL A 630 66.41 -23.62 55.00
N PHE A 631 66.14 -22.91 56.08
CA PHE A 631 64.78 -22.41 56.41
C PHE A 631 64.69 -20.88 56.43
N LYS A 632 65.83 -20.20 56.38
CA LYS A 632 66.03 -18.76 56.33
C LYS A 632 67.37 -18.49 55.61
N PRO A 633 67.67 -17.24 55.21
CA PRO A 633 69.01 -16.90 54.72
C PRO A 633 70.06 -17.30 55.77
N LEU A 634 71.16 -17.89 55.32
CA LEU A 634 72.13 -18.52 56.22
C LEU A 634 73.55 -18.29 55.72
N GLU A 635 74.40 -17.85 56.63
CA GLU A 635 75.85 -17.85 56.45
C GLU A 635 76.42 -19.05 57.22
N VAL A 636 77.20 -19.91 56.54
CA VAL A 636 77.65 -21.18 57.11
C VAL A 636 79.09 -21.51 56.70
N ASN A 637 79.86 -22.00 57.68
CA ASN A 637 81.20 -22.54 57.45
C ASN A 637 81.10 -24.07 57.41
N ILE A 638 81.41 -24.67 56.27
CA ILE A 638 81.50 -26.12 56.12
C ILE A 638 82.93 -26.54 56.46
N VAL A 639 83.08 -27.18 57.62
CA VAL A 639 84.35 -27.74 58.06
C VAL A 639 84.58 -29.06 57.34
N LEU A 640 85.66 -29.16 56.56
CA LEU A 640 86.14 -30.43 56.01
C LEU A 640 87.12 -31.07 56.98
N ARG A 641 87.12 -32.41 57.05
CA ARG A 641 88.13 -33.22 57.75
C ARG A 641 89.45 -33.19 56.99
N VAL A 642 90.03 -32.00 56.93
CA VAL A 642 91.32 -31.69 56.35
C VAL A 642 92.15 -31.08 57.47
N ARG A 643 93.39 -31.52 57.58
CA ARG A 643 94.31 -31.09 58.63
C ARG A 643 95.59 -30.56 58.02
N ARG A 644 96.13 -29.50 58.60
CA ARG A 644 97.45 -28.99 58.24
C ARG A 644 98.55 -29.87 58.87
N VAL A 645 99.25 -30.64 58.04
CA VAL A 645 100.23 -31.65 58.46
C VAL A 645 101.60 -31.39 57.86
N ARG A 646 102.66 -31.67 58.61
CA ARG A 646 104.03 -31.80 58.08
C ARG A 646 104.62 -33.16 58.47
N PHE A 647 105.56 -33.64 57.67
CA PHE A 647 106.27 -34.88 57.94
C PHE A 647 107.63 -34.59 58.55
N ARG A 648 108.00 -35.34 59.58
CA ARG A 648 109.36 -35.38 60.12
C ARG A 648 109.98 -36.72 59.75
N VAL A 649 111.01 -36.69 58.91
CA VAL A 649 111.75 -37.90 58.52
C VAL A 649 112.98 -38.02 59.41
N LEU A 650 113.03 -39.10 60.18
CA LEU A 650 114.16 -39.47 61.04
C LEU A 650 114.76 -40.78 60.54
N ASP A 651 116.00 -41.05 60.84
CA ASP A 651 116.54 -42.40 60.64
C ASP A 651 116.17 -43.37 61.77
N THR A 652 116.67 -44.60 61.70
CA THR A 652 116.46 -45.63 62.72
C THR A 652 116.98 -45.22 64.10
N LEU A 653 117.98 -44.34 64.17
CA LEU A 653 118.56 -43.79 65.41
C LEU A 653 117.85 -42.53 65.92
N GLY A 654 116.82 -42.05 65.20
CA GLY A 654 116.10 -40.82 65.54
C GLY A 654 116.78 -39.53 65.07
N ILE A 655 117.81 -39.63 64.24
CA ILE A 655 118.53 -38.47 63.70
C ILE A 655 117.77 -37.90 62.49
N PRO A 656 117.57 -36.58 62.40
CA PRO A 656 116.93 -35.95 61.25
C PRO A 656 117.53 -36.36 59.91
N ALA A 657 116.68 -36.70 58.93
CA ALA A 657 117.11 -37.10 57.59
C ALA A 657 116.81 -35.99 56.57
N PRO A 658 117.72 -35.01 56.37
CA PRO A 658 117.51 -33.93 55.42
C PRO A 658 117.59 -34.41 53.96
N LEU A 659 117.08 -33.62 53.01
CA LEU A 659 117.01 -33.99 51.58
C LEU A 659 116.17 -35.25 51.25
N SER A 660 115.48 -35.83 52.22
CA SER A 660 114.48 -36.88 52.01
C SER A 660 113.32 -36.33 51.18
N ARG A 661 112.75 -37.19 50.35
CA ARG A 661 111.55 -36.90 49.56
C ARG A 661 110.39 -37.74 50.09
N VAL A 662 109.38 -37.08 50.63
CA VAL A 662 108.10 -37.69 51.04
C VAL A 662 107.13 -37.59 49.87
N VAL A 663 106.83 -38.71 49.24
CA VAL A 663 105.95 -38.83 48.07
C VAL A 663 104.59 -39.34 48.52
N LEU A 664 103.55 -38.56 48.26
CA LEU A 664 102.15 -38.87 48.56
C LEU A 664 101.56 -39.63 47.37
N LEU A 665 101.50 -40.96 47.45
CA LEU A 665 101.17 -41.82 46.31
C LEU A 665 99.72 -41.62 45.84
N ASP A 666 98.78 -41.47 46.77
CA ASP A 666 97.35 -41.30 46.47
C ASP A 666 97.00 -39.90 45.94
N LEU A 667 97.98 -38.98 45.93
CA LEU A 667 97.83 -37.59 45.49
C LEU A 667 98.74 -37.31 44.29
N GLN A 668 98.64 -38.14 43.25
CA GLN A 668 99.43 -38.03 42.01
C GLN A 668 100.95 -37.98 42.23
N ASN A 669 101.45 -38.72 43.22
CA ASN A 669 102.87 -38.73 43.59
C ASN A 669 103.44 -37.35 43.94
N LEU A 670 102.61 -36.44 44.48
CA LEU A 670 103.06 -35.15 45.00
C LEU A 670 104.17 -35.36 46.01
N SER A 671 105.28 -34.64 45.84
CA SER A 671 106.47 -34.84 46.66
C SER A 671 106.86 -33.60 47.46
N LEU A 672 107.20 -33.84 48.72
CA LEU A 672 107.69 -32.87 49.68
C LEU A 672 109.14 -33.19 50.01
N LYS A 673 110.01 -32.18 49.98
CA LYS A 673 111.40 -32.34 50.41
C LYS A 673 111.55 -31.92 51.88
N THR A 674 112.35 -32.67 52.62
CA THR A 674 112.71 -32.32 54.00
C THR A 674 113.84 -31.29 54.05
N ASP A 675 113.73 -30.35 54.97
CA ASP A 675 114.79 -29.38 55.30
C ASP A 675 115.92 -30.03 56.13
N TYR A 676 116.82 -29.19 56.65
CA TYR A 676 117.96 -29.61 57.47
C TYR A 676 117.56 -30.24 58.82
N TYR A 677 116.34 -30.01 59.30
CA TYR A 677 115.77 -30.69 60.48
C TYR A 677 114.95 -31.94 60.13
N GLY A 678 115.00 -32.39 58.88
CA GLY A 678 114.20 -33.54 58.43
C GLY A 678 112.71 -33.22 58.32
N LEU A 679 112.31 -31.94 58.32
CA LEU A 679 110.91 -31.52 58.29
C LEU A 679 110.47 -31.11 56.89
N THR A 680 109.27 -31.51 56.48
CA THR A 680 108.65 -30.98 55.26
C THR A 680 107.93 -29.67 55.51
N LYS A 681 107.61 -28.94 54.42
CA LYS A 681 106.58 -27.90 54.47
C LYS A 681 105.24 -28.48 54.93
N TYR A 682 104.41 -27.63 55.52
CA TYR A 682 103.02 -27.99 55.81
C TYR A 682 102.25 -28.21 54.52
N VAL A 683 101.39 -29.22 54.55
CA VAL A 683 100.47 -29.59 53.49
C VAL A 683 99.11 -29.86 54.13
N LYS A 684 98.03 -29.44 53.49
CA LYS A 684 96.67 -29.73 53.95
C LYS A 684 96.28 -31.10 53.42
N LEU A 685 96.09 -32.08 54.31
CA LEU A 685 95.77 -33.46 53.93
C LEU A 685 94.41 -33.88 54.50
N PRO A 686 93.64 -34.70 53.76
CA PRO A 686 92.39 -35.23 54.30
C PRO A 686 92.66 -36.25 55.42
N GLU A 687 91.82 -36.30 56.45
CA GLU A 687 91.86 -37.33 57.49
C GLU A 687 91.33 -38.67 56.97
N ARG A 688 92.06 -39.29 56.05
CA ARG A 688 91.80 -40.64 55.53
C ARG A 688 93.11 -41.43 55.45
N ALA A 689 93.00 -42.75 55.28
CA ALA A 689 94.17 -43.59 55.03
C ALA A 689 94.87 -43.14 53.73
N MET A 690 96.18 -42.95 53.83
CA MET A 690 97.03 -42.49 52.74
C MET A 690 98.33 -43.28 52.67
N LYS A 691 98.70 -43.67 51.45
CA LYS A 691 99.98 -44.32 51.15
C LYS A 691 101.05 -43.28 50.87
N ILE A 692 102.14 -43.36 51.62
CA ILE A 692 103.27 -42.46 51.55
C ILE A 692 104.55 -43.25 51.31
N LYS A 693 105.37 -42.77 50.38
CA LYS A 693 106.70 -43.30 50.11
C LYS A 693 107.75 -42.29 50.56
N VAL A 694 108.66 -42.67 51.44
CA VAL A 694 109.83 -41.87 51.81
C VAL A 694 111.01 -42.36 50.99
N GLU A 695 111.62 -41.48 50.21
CA GLU A 695 112.83 -41.75 49.42
C GLU A 695 114.01 -40.97 50.02
N HIS A 696 115.08 -41.66 50.38
CA HIS A 696 116.28 -41.06 50.94
C HIS A 696 117.52 -41.86 50.54
N LEU A 697 118.53 -41.18 49.98
CA LEU A 697 119.82 -41.77 49.56
C LEU A 697 119.68 -43.06 48.71
N GLY A 698 118.71 -43.09 47.80
CA GLY A 698 118.46 -44.23 46.90
C GLY A 698 117.63 -45.37 47.49
N ALA A 699 117.34 -45.36 48.80
CA ALA A 699 116.42 -46.30 49.44
C ALA A 699 115.00 -45.71 49.51
N SER A 700 113.99 -46.59 49.58
CA SER A 700 112.60 -46.17 49.80
C SER A 700 111.86 -47.01 50.82
N SER A 701 110.99 -46.35 51.60
CA SER A 701 110.12 -46.97 52.62
C SER A 701 108.66 -46.57 52.35
N LEU A 702 107.74 -47.53 52.46
CA LEU A 702 106.31 -47.31 52.28
C LEU A 702 105.61 -47.27 53.64
N TYR A 703 104.67 -46.34 53.77
CA TYR A 703 103.86 -46.11 54.96
C TYR A 703 102.40 -45.99 54.57
N GLU A 704 101.51 -46.47 55.42
CA GLU A 704 100.09 -46.16 55.37
C GLU A 704 99.76 -45.38 56.65
N ILE A 705 99.25 -44.16 56.49
CA ILE A 705 99.00 -43.26 57.61
C ILE A 705 97.60 -42.66 57.51
N ILE A 706 97.01 -42.34 58.66
CA ILE A 706 95.83 -41.47 58.75
C ILE A 706 96.32 -40.18 59.40
N PRO A 707 96.22 -39.02 58.74
CA PRO A 707 96.71 -37.76 59.28
C PRO A 707 95.95 -37.25 60.52
N GLY A 708 96.21 -37.82 61.70
CA GLY A 708 95.54 -37.47 62.96
C GLY A 708 96.26 -36.41 63.82
N SER A 709 97.50 -36.07 63.48
CA SER A 709 98.32 -35.06 64.17
C SER A 709 98.93 -34.07 63.18
N SER A 710 99.23 -32.85 63.64
CA SER A 710 99.86 -31.80 62.81
C SER A 710 101.29 -32.14 62.37
N GLU A 711 101.93 -33.11 63.04
CA GLU A 711 103.24 -33.62 62.69
C GLU A 711 103.22 -35.15 62.72
N ILE A 712 103.70 -35.76 61.63
CA ILE A 712 103.77 -37.20 61.47
C ILE A 712 105.23 -37.61 61.30
N VAL A 713 105.69 -38.49 62.18
CA VAL A 713 107.06 -38.98 62.16
C VAL A 713 107.15 -40.20 61.25
N LEU A 714 108.00 -40.12 60.23
CA LEU A 714 108.32 -41.20 59.30
C LEU A 714 109.79 -41.60 59.49
N ARG A 715 110.11 -42.88 59.28
CA ARG A 715 111.47 -43.39 59.42
C ARG A 715 112.13 -43.69 58.07
N THR A 716 113.44 -43.51 57.99
CA THR A 716 114.30 -44.01 56.93
C THR A 716 115.41 -44.87 57.54
N TYR A 717 116.14 -45.61 56.71
CA TYR A 717 117.18 -46.53 57.20
C TYR A 717 118.32 -45.78 57.90
N VAL A 718 118.89 -44.78 57.24
CA VAL A 718 120.08 -44.03 57.68
C VAL A 718 119.98 -42.58 57.20
N SER A 719 120.31 -41.62 58.08
CA SER A 719 120.42 -40.20 57.71
C SER A 719 121.80 -39.89 57.12
N ILE A 720 121.87 -38.89 56.23
CA ILE A 720 123.16 -38.34 55.79
C ILE A 720 124.01 -37.83 56.97
N TYR A 721 123.38 -37.33 58.04
CA TYR A 721 124.09 -36.93 59.25
C TYR A 721 124.70 -38.12 59.98
N THR A 722 124.02 -39.26 59.98
CA THR A 722 124.51 -40.50 60.57
C THR A 722 125.68 -41.06 59.76
N LEU A 723 125.60 -41.01 58.42
CA LEU A 723 126.74 -41.34 57.56
C LEU A 723 127.92 -40.40 57.79
N LEU A 724 127.69 -39.10 57.92
CA LEU A 724 128.73 -38.11 58.23
C LEU A 724 129.35 -38.38 59.60
N ALA A 725 128.56 -38.69 60.62
CA ALA A 725 129.05 -39.01 61.96
C ALA A 725 129.85 -40.32 61.98
N ILE A 726 129.38 -41.37 61.30
CA ILE A 726 130.12 -42.63 61.13
C ILE A 726 131.42 -42.38 60.35
N PHE A 727 131.39 -41.58 59.29
CA PHE A 727 132.57 -41.23 58.52
C PHE A 727 133.58 -40.44 59.36
N LEU A 728 133.13 -39.43 60.10
CA LEU A 728 133.99 -38.62 60.98
C LEU A 728 134.58 -39.47 62.12
N THR A 729 133.81 -40.38 62.72
CA THR A 729 134.32 -41.30 63.74
C THR A 729 135.31 -42.30 63.16
N LEU A 730 135.07 -42.84 61.96
CA LEU A 730 136.03 -43.69 61.25
C LEU A 730 137.32 -42.94 60.92
N VAL A 731 137.22 -41.72 60.40
CA VAL A 731 138.37 -40.85 60.12
C VAL A 731 139.13 -40.55 61.41
N PHE A 732 138.44 -40.22 62.50
CA PHE A 732 139.04 -40.00 63.82
C PHE A 732 139.73 -41.26 64.36
N LEU A 733 139.12 -42.44 64.20
CA LEU A 733 139.69 -43.73 64.58
C LEU A 733 140.95 -44.05 63.76
N ILE A 734 140.93 -43.79 62.44
CA ILE A 734 142.09 -43.93 61.55
C ILE A 734 143.21 -42.97 61.95
N VAL A 735 142.89 -41.72 62.29
CA VAL A 735 143.85 -40.73 62.80
C VAL A 735 144.47 -41.19 64.13
N LEU A 736 143.66 -41.70 65.07
CA LEU A 736 144.13 -42.27 66.33
C LEU A 736 145.03 -43.49 66.13
N LEU A 737 144.68 -44.39 65.21
CA LEU A 737 145.50 -45.56 64.87
C LEU A 737 146.83 -45.16 64.21
N LYS A 738 146.85 -44.13 63.35
CA LYS A 738 148.09 -43.53 62.83
C LYS A 738 148.93 -42.89 63.94
N HIS A 739 148.30 -42.19 64.89
CA HIS A 739 149.02 -41.55 65.99
C HIS A 739 149.64 -42.57 66.97
N ARG A 740 148.94 -43.69 67.25
CA ARG A 740 149.48 -44.83 68.02
C ARG A 740 150.66 -45.52 67.34
N LYS A 741 150.66 -45.68 66.00
CA LYS A 741 151.82 -46.21 65.26
C LYS A 741 153.05 -45.29 65.33
N LYS A 742 152.87 -43.95 65.38
CA LYS A 742 153.99 -43.00 65.46
C LYS A 742 154.68 -43.01 66.84
N LYS A 743 153.93 -43.16 67.95
CA LYS A 743 154.50 -43.26 69.31
C LYS A 743 155.34 -44.52 69.53
N ARG A 744 155.06 -45.64 68.83
CA ARG A 744 155.88 -46.86 68.93
C ARG A 744 157.24 -46.76 68.24
N LYS A 745 157.44 -45.85 67.27
CA LYS A 745 158.73 -45.67 66.57
C LYS A 745 159.74 -44.74 67.29
N GLN A 746 159.34 -44.04 68.35
CA GLN A 746 160.22 -43.09 69.07
C GLN A 746 160.83 -43.65 70.37
N LYS A 747 160.47 -44.86 70.81
CA LYS A 747 161.03 -45.51 72.01
C LYS A 747 162.08 -46.59 71.74
N THR A 748 162.57 -46.69 70.50
CA THR A 748 163.76 -47.47 70.12
C THR A 748 164.76 -46.55 69.43
N LYS A 749 165.35 -45.64 70.20
CA LYS A 749 166.68 -45.06 70.01
C LYS A 749 167.24 -44.74 71.37
#